data_AF-A0A821GPB3-F1
#
_entry.id   AF-A0A821GPB3-F1
#
_cell.length_a   1.000
_cell.length_b   1.000
_cell.length_c   1.000
_cell.angle_alpha   90.00
_cell.angle_beta   90.00
_cell.angle_gamma   90.00
#
_symmetry.space_group_name_H-M   'P 1'
#
loop_
_entity.id
_entity.type
_entity.pdbx_description
1 polymer ?
#
loop_
_entity_poly.entity_id
_entity_poly.type
_entity_poly.pdbx_seq_one_letter_code
_entity_poly.pdbx_strand_id
1 'polypeptide(L)'
;METSHQIYQSLRCQKCERRLKNPLELKCKHVICRDCLETVLRNHRTNARCPSCNRPLSDYQIENYTYLQPNHYISRLLSTFTDVNQCETCNQFTTVKQCSQCSNDQCDACYDKHIETHNQIKKQSNKISNFSKEENEILESMKSYLNEKEFEDFMQTARDYLENAILKEDRTIISNEKNGSTTNNEKNLIWLEPGIYDWSKHQKLTEYDIINNKPERVQQLLRLDFIPRPYQIRMARTGLKKENSVICLQTGAGKTFIAGMVAKFLYILSFQKLNNTSASATSSNAIRRFKAVFLVPIKALVAQQCAAFRKVFIDQPDSILKSIDNQAGEKFKDLYQQFDIFFFTVQKFVNFIEAKHANLTKFDLIIIDECHHCYDNHPINSLMRQYHRLKLSNCHVPQIIALTASIGTNKKNAFDHLVHLCANLDCLEICAIKRGAEEDEVRSSTNTPSSDTILTIAKEEYDPIVMNLKDDVMKSIASHLGYDISIMDNQKLETFLVIEHQNACKRNDRDAIIGCDYLQKFHRFLLYYDDLPLDHCMKWLTEAIQESIPSIPTIFDQFCQKKLQEFLEFVAMQTSLSVTVKAKLIKLVEMIIYLHTPNCRGLILVRTKFHAATLEDFLNKNPELIKRQICVGYLTGQGSAENLALPGTQQATVLNEFRKGIKNLLVATDVAQEGLDVAECSYVIRYEFVSNEIGTVQSRGRARAAQSKCFLITEALSINYQRELENREKEEEMKQAINDWRERGITEFRKLVIKEQDELIEDLFKNDMQQTPSKLSLSNQETAKEIHCRFCDIHLCKGSSLRLQGTTVICVDPTFEQFVKPPKALAEKVVCPNKACHKELGTVILLSRNAPGYALHITSLKFLVGDEETPRLFKKWSQYHGYLEPL
;
A
#
# COMPACT_ATOMS: atom_id res chain seq x y z
N MET A 1 1.23 23.70 54.52
CA MET A 1 0.92 24.78 53.55
C MET A 1 0.23 24.17 52.33
N GLU A 2 -0.99 23.66 52.51
CA GLU A 2 -1.81 23.08 51.42
C GLU A 2 -3.20 23.75 51.33
N THR A 3 -3.34 24.99 51.85
CA THR A 3 -4.65 25.50 52.29
C THR A 3 -5.09 26.85 51.68
N SER A 4 -4.67 27.20 50.45
CA SER A 4 -5.22 28.38 49.75
C SER A 4 -5.67 28.05 48.33
N HIS A 5 -4.89 27.31 47.55
CA HIS A 5 -5.18 27.11 46.13
C HIS A 5 -6.42 26.22 45.86
N GLN A 6 -6.68 25.20 46.70
CA GLN A 6 -7.88 24.35 46.59
C GLN A 6 -9.16 25.06 47.04
N ILE A 7 -9.08 26.02 47.97
CA ILE A 7 -10.23 26.82 48.42
C ILE A 7 -10.74 27.72 47.29
N TYR A 8 -9.85 28.30 46.49
CA TYR A 8 -10.28 29.17 45.39
C TYR A 8 -10.94 28.41 44.23
N GLN A 9 -10.64 27.13 44.02
CA GLN A 9 -11.27 26.33 42.97
C GLN A 9 -12.74 25.98 43.26
N SER A 10 -13.18 26.03 44.52
CA SER A 10 -14.58 25.83 44.91
C SER A 10 -15.40 27.14 44.92
N LEU A 11 -14.74 28.30 44.95
CA LEU A 11 -15.37 29.62 44.94
C LEU A 11 -15.72 30.09 43.52
N ARG A 12 -16.83 30.84 43.40
CA ARG A 12 -17.31 31.43 42.14
C ARG A 12 -16.91 32.90 42.02
N CYS A 13 -16.51 33.32 40.83
CA CYS A 13 -16.20 34.70 40.48
C CYS A 13 -17.47 35.56 40.50
N GLN A 14 -17.46 36.69 41.19
CA GLN A 14 -18.64 37.58 41.25
C GLN A 14 -18.99 38.28 39.92
N LYS A 15 -18.07 38.33 38.94
CA LYS A 15 -18.32 38.97 37.64
C LYS A 15 -18.89 38.02 36.59
N CYS A 16 -18.45 36.76 36.57
CA CYS A 16 -18.87 35.79 35.57
C CYS A 16 -19.62 34.58 36.13
N GLU A 17 -19.78 34.51 37.46
CA GLU A 17 -20.43 33.44 38.22
C GLU A 17 -19.87 32.02 38.02
N ARG A 18 -18.73 31.89 37.32
CA ARG A 18 -18.00 30.63 37.09
C ARG A 18 -16.98 30.39 38.20
N ARG A 19 -16.58 29.13 38.39
CA ARG A 19 -15.47 28.76 39.30
C ARG A 19 -14.21 29.54 38.93
N LEU A 20 -13.50 30.05 39.94
CA LEU A 20 -12.31 30.88 39.72
C LEU A 20 -11.19 30.07 39.04
N LYS A 21 -10.91 30.38 37.77
CA LYS A 21 -9.71 29.92 37.06
C LYS A 21 -8.63 31.00 37.17
N ASN A 22 -7.42 30.63 37.59
CA ASN A 22 -6.32 31.57 37.87
C ASN A 22 -6.77 32.76 38.74
N PRO A 23 -7.18 32.49 40.00
CA PRO A 23 -7.68 33.51 40.91
C PRO A 23 -6.60 34.57 41.19
N LEU A 24 -6.95 35.85 41.03
CA LEU A 24 -6.15 36.98 41.48
C LEU A 24 -6.82 37.64 42.67
N GLU A 25 -6.11 37.69 43.79
CA GLU A 25 -6.52 38.48 44.94
C GLU A 25 -6.20 39.96 44.67
N LEU A 26 -7.23 40.80 44.72
CA LEU A 26 -7.12 42.24 44.61
C LEU A 26 -6.60 42.84 45.92
N LYS A 27 -5.99 44.04 45.89
CA LYS A 27 -5.60 44.81 47.08
C LYS A 27 -6.73 45.00 48.10
N CYS A 28 -7.99 45.01 47.66
CA CYS A 28 -9.17 45.03 48.53
C CYS A 28 -9.56 43.65 49.09
N LYS A 29 -8.69 42.63 49.00
CA LYS A 29 -8.85 41.25 49.49
C LYS A 29 -9.92 40.40 48.77
N HIS A 30 -10.58 40.96 47.76
CA HIS A 30 -11.54 40.24 46.92
C HIS A 30 -10.85 39.48 45.80
N VAL A 31 -11.35 38.29 45.45
CA VAL A 31 -10.73 37.41 44.45
C VAL A 31 -11.57 37.36 43.18
N ILE A 32 -10.93 37.54 42.03
CA ILE A 32 -11.56 37.56 40.70
C ILE A 32 -10.73 36.76 39.69
N CYS A 33 -11.36 36.20 38.65
CA CYS A 33 -10.61 35.56 37.55
C CYS A 33 -9.76 36.60 36.81
N ARG A 34 -8.54 36.21 36.40
CA ARG A 34 -7.64 37.06 35.62
C ARG A 34 -8.29 37.67 34.38
N ASP A 35 -8.93 36.86 33.54
CA ASP A 35 -9.58 37.33 32.31
C ASP A 35 -10.72 38.33 32.60
N CYS A 36 -11.43 38.11 33.71
CA CYS A 36 -12.50 39.00 34.16
C CYS A 36 -11.95 40.36 34.61
N LEU A 37 -10.82 40.37 35.33
CA LEU A 37 -10.11 41.58 35.75
C LEU A 37 -9.56 42.36 34.55
N GLU A 38 -8.92 41.68 33.61
CA GLU A 38 -8.43 42.30 32.37
C GLU A 38 -9.57 42.95 31.57
N THR A 39 -10.74 42.32 31.55
CA THR A 39 -11.95 42.91 30.95
C THR A 39 -12.44 44.14 31.72
N VAL A 40 -12.39 44.16 33.06
CA VAL A 40 -12.77 45.37 33.86
C VAL A 40 -11.83 46.53 33.51
N LEU A 41 -10.53 46.25 33.46
CA LEU A 41 -9.50 47.26 33.20
C LEU A 41 -9.54 47.79 31.77
N ARG A 42 -9.83 46.93 30.78
CA ARG A 42 -10.01 47.34 29.37
C ARG A 42 -11.21 48.28 29.18
N ASN A 43 -12.32 48.02 29.88
CA ASN A 43 -13.56 48.79 29.71
C ASN A 43 -13.57 50.09 30.52
N HIS A 44 -12.82 50.17 31.62
CA HIS A 44 -12.80 51.34 32.52
C HIS A 44 -11.37 51.83 32.75
N ARG A 45 -10.67 52.19 31.66
CA ARG A 45 -9.23 52.47 31.61
C ARG A 45 -8.70 53.45 32.67
N THR A 46 -9.49 54.42 33.14
CA THR A 46 -9.07 55.45 34.10
C THR A 46 -9.82 55.44 35.43
N ASN A 47 -10.82 54.56 35.60
CA ASN A 47 -11.66 54.54 36.81
C ASN A 47 -12.17 53.13 37.14
N ALA A 48 -11.40 52.10 36.79
CA ALA A 48 -11.72 50.72 37.06
C ALA A 48 -11.92 50.50 38.56
N ARG A 49 -13.01 49.82 38.93
CA ARG A 49 -13.37 49.54 40.31
C ARG A 49 -13.57 48.05 40.52
N CYS A 50 -13.27 47.58 41.72
CA CYS A 50 -13.50 46.19 42.10
C CYS A 50 -15.00 45.87 41.98
N PRO A 51 -15.42 44.85 41.21
CA PRO A 51 -16.84 44.52 41.04
C PRO A 51 -17.55 44.16 42.35
N SER A 52 -16.79 43.72 43.36
CA SER A 52 -17.32 43.24 44.64
C SER A 52 -17.54 44.33 45.67
N CYS A 53 -16.62 45.31 45.77
CA CYS A 53 -16.65 46.34 46.82
C CYS A 53 -16.56 47.77 46.28
N ASN A 54 -16.51 47.92 44.95
CA ASN A 54 -16.49 49.18 44.23
C ASN A 54 -15.33 50.14 44.58
N ARG A 55 -14.27 49.63 45.24
CA ARG A 55 -13.02 50.37 45.48
C ARG A 55 -12.20 50.55 44.19
N PRO A 56 -11.51 51.69 43.99
CA PRO A 56 -10.67 51.91 42.81
C PRO A 56 -9.58 50.84 42.66
N LEU A 57 -9.35 50.39 41.44
CA LEU A 57 -8.28 49.46 41.05
C LEU A 57 -7.05 50.19 40.50
N SER A 58 -7.01 51.53 40.64
CA SER A 58 -5.93 52.42 40.17
C SER A 58 -4.53 52.02 40.64
N ASP A 59 -4.44 51.22 41.71
CA ASP A 59 -3.17 50.80 42.28
C ASP A 59 -2.66 49.45 41.73
N TYR A 60 -3.32 48.85 40.73
CA TYR A 60 -2.80 47.72 39.95
C TYR A 60 -2.05 48.25 38.74
N GLN A 61 -0.72 48.36 38.84
CA GLN A 61 0.14 48.50 37.66
C GLN A 61 0.13 47.16 36.90
N ILE A 62 -0.64 47.09 35.82
CA ILE A 62 -0.49 46.04 34.81
C ILE A 62 0.35 46.65 33.69
N GLU A 63 1.64 46.30 33.66
CA GLU A 63 2.73 47.06 33.02
C GLU A 63 2.75 47.10 31.47
N ASN A 64 1.72 46.71 30.74
CA ASN A 64 1.89 46.47 29.29
C ASN A 64 1.23 47.45 28.31
N TYR A 65 0.52 48.53 28.70
CA TYR A 65 -0.28 49.26 27.68
C TYR A 65 -0.47 50.78 27.81
N THR A 66 0.21 51.52 28.69
CA THR A 66 -0.20 52.91 29.00
C THR A 66 0.87 53.99 28.87
N TYR A 67 1.58 54.10 27.74
CA TYR A 67 2.34 55.34 27.42
C TYR A 67 2.49 55.63 25.91
N LEU A 68 1.37 55.86 25.20
CA LEU A 68 1.42 56.59 23.92
C LEU A 68 0.44 57.76 23.98
N GLN A 69 0.94 58.98 23.72
CA GLN A 69 0.15 60.21 23.73
C GLN A 69 -1.00 60.12 22.70
N PRO A 70 -2.24 60.56 23.01
CA PRO A 70 -3.44 60.28 22.21
C PRO A 70 -3.42 60.78 20.76
N ASN A 71 -2.51 61.70 20.42
CA ASN A 71 -2.39 62.30 19.10
C ASN A 71 -1.15 61.85 18.31
N HIS A 72 -0.39 60.88 18.82
CA HIS A 72 0.80 60.36 18.15
C HIS A 72 0.42 59.47 16.96
N TYR A 73 1.21 59.53 15.87
CA TYR A 73 0.95 58.82 14.61
C TYR A 73 0.73 57.30 14.83
N ILE A 74 1.53 56.67 15.70
CA ILE A 74 1.41 55.24 16.05
C ILE A 74 0.12 54.94 16.83
N SER A 75 -0.32 55.85 17.72
CA SER A 75 -1.59 55.68 18.45
C SER A 75 -2.80 55.81 17.51
N ARG A 76 -2.71 56.66 16.48
CA ARG A 76 -3.71 56.76 15.41
C ARG A 76 -3.70 55.53 14.52
N LEU A 77 -2.53 55.00 14.18
CA LEU A 77 -2.41 53.75 13.42
C LEU A 77 -3.08 52.58 14.18
N LEU A 78 -2.79 52.45 15.49
CA LEU A 78 -3.34 51.42 16.36
C LEU A 78 -4.86 51.54 16.57
N SER A 79 -5.40 52.75 16.73
CA SER A 79 -6.87 52.95 16.83
C SER A 79 -7.58 52.60 15.52
N THR A 80 -6.93 52.84 14.39
CA THR A 80 -7.46 52.50 13.06
C THR A 80 -7.54 50.98 12.84
N PHE A 81 -6.74 50.17 13.53
CA PHE A 81 -6.84 48.71 13.48
C PHE A 81 -7.93 48.12 14.40
N THR A 82 -8.31 48.81 15.48
CA THR A 82 -9.23 48.28 16.49
C THR A 82 -10.71 48.58 16.23
N ASP A 83 -11.04 49.73 15.64
CA ASP A 83 -12.45 50.18 15.51
C ASP A 83 -13.16 49.64 14.25
N VAL A 84 -12.44 49.15 13.25
CA VAL A 84 -12.98 48.96 11.88
C VAL A 84 -13.65 47.61 11.66
N ASN A 85 -13.51 46.67 12.60
CA ASN A 85 -13.92 45.28 12.36
C ASN A 85 -15.01 44.76 13.32
N GLN A 86 -15.60 45.56 14.21
CA GLN A 86 -16.56 45.03 15.19
C GLN A 86 -18.01 45.08 14.69
N CYS A 87 -18.72 43.96 14.79
CA CYS A 87 -20.16 43.88 14.53
C CYS A 87 -20.95 44.64 15.60
N GLU A 88 -21.78 45.62 15.24
CA GLU A 88 -22.55 46.44 16.20
C GLU A 88 -23.54 45.62 17.06
N THR A 89 -23.92 44.42 16.62
CA THR A 89 -24.84 43.54 17.35
C THR A 89 -24.15 42.69 18.41
N CYS A 90 -22.85 42.36 18.24
CA CYS A 90 -22.15 41.42 19.13
C CYS A 90 -20.73 41.84 19.54
N ASN A 91 -20.24 42.97 19.04
CA ASN A 91 -18.91 43.55 19.24
C ASN A 91 -17.72 42.61 18.95
N GLN A 92 -17.89 41.62 18.06
CA GLN A 92 -16.80 40.73 17.62
C GLN A 92 -16.21 41.16 16.28
N PHE A 93 -14.93 40.84 16.07
CA PHE A 93 -14.20 41.15 14.84
C PHE A 93 -14.77 40.39 13.62
N THR A 94 -14.92 41.06 12.47
CA THR A 94 -15.58 40.56 11.27
C THR A 94 -14.72 40.75 10.01
N THR A 95 -14.92 39.91 9.00
CA THR A 95 -14.28 40.07 7.68
C THR A 95 -15.31 40.18 6.56
N VAL A 96 -15.34 41.37 5.95
CA VAL A 96 -15.74 41.79 4.58
C VAL A 96 -17.14 41.45 4.05
N LYS A 97 -17.95 40.55 4.63
CA LYS A 97 -19.36 40.39 4.19
C LYS A 97 -20.36 39.88 5.22
N GLN A 98 -19.92 39.05 6.18
CA GLN A 98 -20.81 38.49 7.21
C GLN A 98 -20.09 38.35 8.55
N CYS A 99 -20.82 38.57 9.65
CA CYS A 99 -20.29 38.25 10.98
C CYS A 99 -20.34 36.73 11.18
N SER A 100 -19.19 36.11 11.46
CA SER A 100 -19.07 34.65 11.68
C SER A 100 -19.81 34.14 12.92
N GLN A 101 -20.31 35.03 13.77
CA GLN A 101 -20.86 34.70 15.08
C GLN A 101 -22.37 34.94 15.20
N CYS A 102 -22.92 35.90 14.45
CA CYS A 102 -24.38 36.14 14.38
C CYS A 102 -24.96 35.98 12.97
N SER A 103 -24.13 35.72 11.96
CA SER A 103 -24.52 35.48 10.55
C SER A 103 -25.30 36.62 9.87
N ASN A 104 -25.34 37.83 10.45
CA ASN A 104 -25.94 39.00 9.80
C ASN A 104 -25.00 39.58 8.74
N ASP A 105 -25.58 39.97 7.59
CA ASP A 105 -24.92 40.77 6.55
C ASP A 105 -24.67 42.20 7.09
N GLN A 106 -23.50 42.78 6.78
CA GLN A 106 -23.20 44.18 7.14
C GLN A 106 -24.05 45.15 6.29
N CYS A 107 -24.53 46.25 6.87
CA CYS A 107 -25.24 47.29 6.11
C CYS A 107 -24.28 48.08 5.19
N ASP A 108 -24.80 48.66 4.12
CA ASP A 108 -23.99 49.39 3.11
C ASP A 108 -23.15 50.52 3.74
N ALA A 109 -23.65 51.16 4.80
CA ALA A 109 -22.92 52.19 5.54
C ALA A 109 -21.64 51.69 6.24
N CYS A 110 -21.60 50.42 6.66
CA CYS A 110 -20.39 49.81 7.24
C CYS A 110 -19.37 49.43 6.16
N TYR A 111 -19.86 49.02 4.97
CA TYR A 111 -19.03 48.69 3.82
C TYR A 111 -18.33 49.93 3.26
N ASP A 112 -19.04 51.06 3.14
CA ASP A 112 -18.49 52.32 2.63
C ASP A 112 -17.43 52.90 3.59
N LYS A 113 -17.67 52.79 4.92
CA LYS A 113 -16.70 53.21 5.95
C LYS A 113 -15.40 52.40 5.88
N HIS A 114 -15.49 51.11 5.54
CA HIS A 114 -14.33 50.25 5.35
C HIS A 114 -13.50 50.67 4.12
N ILE A 115 -14.16 51.03 3.01
CA ILE A 115 -13.50 51.50 1.78
C ILE A 115 -12.82 52.86 1.98
N GLU A 116 -13.46 53.82 2.67
CA GLU A 116 -12.82 55.11 2.98
C GLU A 116 -11.56 54.95 3.83
N THR A 117 -11.60 54.03 4.79
CA THR A 117 -10.46 53.74 5.68
C THR A 117 -9.31 53.07 4.92
N HIS A 118 -9.62 52.15 4.00
CA HIS A 118 -8.63 51.52 3.13
C HIS A 118 -7.90 52.53 2.23
N ASN A 119 -8.62 53.52 1.70
CA ASN A 119 -8.06 54.60 0.88
C ASN A 119 -7.16 55.56 1.69
N GLN A 120 -7.47 55.80 2.96
CA GLN A 120 -6.58 56.57 3.85
C GLN A 120 -5.29 55.82 4.19
N ILE A 121 -5.36 54.51 4.42
CA ILE A 121 -4.19 53.64 4.68
C ILE A 121 -3.28 53.56 3.44
N LYS A 122 -3.86 53.48 2.24
CA LYS A 122 -3.14 53.47 0.96
C LYS A 122 -2.30 54.74 0.77
N LYS A 123 -2.82 55.92 1.14
CA LYS A 123 -2.09 57.20 1.11
C LYS A 123 -0.93 57.27 2.10
N GLN A 124 -0.95 56.50 3.20
CA GLN A 124 0.08 56.54 4.24
C GLN A 124 1.21 55.49 4.04
N SER A 125 0.98 54.45 3.23
CA SER A 125 1.96 53.38 2.95
C SER A 125 3.28 53.89 2.33
N ASN A 126 3.25 55.02 1.61
CA ASN A 126 4.44 55.63 0.99
C ASN A 126 5.45 56.24 1.99
N LYS A 127 5.15 56.30 3.30
CA LYS A 127 6.07 56.88 4.31
C LYS A 127 6.95 55.87 5.06
N ILE A 128 6.72 54.56 4.94
CA ILE A 128 7.47 53.55 5.72
C ILE A 128 8.90 53.32 5.20
N SER A 129 9.20 53.77 3.98
CA SER A 129 10.55 53.74 3.45
C SER A 129 11.40 54.97 3.80
N ASN A 130 10.80 56.05 4.35
CA ASN A 130 11.49 57.30 4.65
C ASN A 130 10.91 57.97 5.91
N PHE A 131 11.29 57.48 7.10
CA PHE A 131 11.00 58.14 8.37
C PHE A 131 11.83 59.43 8.51
N SER A 132 11.24 60.49 9.07
CA SER A 132 11.98 61.72 9.40
C SER A 132 13.00 61.48 10.52
N LYS A 133 13.90 62.45 10.74
CA LYS A 133 14.99 62.32 11.72
C LYS A 133 14.46 62.16 13.16
N GLU A 134 13.40 62.88 13.51
CA GLU A 134 12.71 62.80 14.82
C GLU A 134 11.95 61.47 15.00
N GLU A 135 11.41 60.89 13.91
CA GLU A 135 10.71 59.60 13.95
C GLU A 135 11.69 58.42 14.09
N ASN A 136 12.89 58.51 13.51
CA ASN A 136 13.96 57.52 13.71
C ASN A 136 14.53 57.56 15.14
N GLU A 137 14.60 58.73 15.77
CA GLU A 137 15.02 58.85 17.18
C GLU A 137 14.02 58.18 18.14
N ILE A 138 12.72 58.18 17.82
CA ILE A 138 11.68 57.46 18.58
C ILE A 138 11.76 55.94 18.36
N LEU A 139 12.03 55.49 17.13
CA LEU A 139 12.24 54.08 16.82
C LEU A 139 13.51 53.52 17.50
N GLU A 140 14.58 54.31 17.58
CA GLU A 140 15.80 53.98 18.33
C GLU A 140 15.54 53.95 19.85
N SER A 141 14.70 54.85 20.37
CA SER A 141 14.20 54.78 21.76
C SER A 141 13.43 53.47 22.02
N MET A 142 12.58 53.02 21.09
CA MET A 142 11.85 51.74 21.22
C MET A 142 12.78 50.51 21.22
N LYS A 143 13.92 50.54 20.50
CA LYS A 143 14.93 49.48 20.56
C LYS A 143 15.59 49.32 21.93
N SER A 144 15.52 50.35 22.79
CA SER A 144 16.02 50.24 24.17
C SER A 144 15.09 49.44 25.10
N TYR A 145 13.83 49.20 24.68
CA TYR A 145 12.79 48.53 25.47
C TYR A 145 12.32 47.19 24.89
N LEU A 146 12.66 46.90 23.64
CA LEU A 146 12.36 45.63 22.95
C LEU A 146 13.69 44.99 22.55
N ASN A 147 13.82 43.68 22.67
CA ASN A 147 15.01 43.04 22.10
C ASN A 147 14.97 43.12 20.55
N GLU A 148 16.14 43.08 19.89
CA GLU A 148 16.25 43.27 18.43
C GLU A 148 15.26 42.41 17.64
N LYS A 149 14.99 41.19 18.10
CA LYS A 149 14.09 40.24 17.46
C LYS A 149 12.61 40.66 17.57
N GLU A 150 12.19 41.16 18.73
CA GLU A 150 10.82 41.66 18.94
C GLU A 150 10.53 42.92 18.12
N PHE A 151 11.54 43.80 17.99
CA PHE A 151 11.43 44.99 17.17
C PHE A 151 11.36 44.64 15.66
N GLU A 152 12.18 43.69 15.20
CA GLU A 152 12.14 43.15 13.84
C GLU A 152 10.79 42.49 13.53
N ASP A 153 10.28 41.64 14.42
CA ASP A 153 8.99 40.95 14.25
C ASP A 153 7.82 41.95 14.21
N PHE A 154 7.87 43.00 15.02
CA PHE A 154 6.87 44.08 14.99
C PHE A 154 6.90 44.84 13.66
N MET A 155 8.09 45.24 13.20
CA MET A 155 8.26 45.96 11.93
C MET A 155 7.92 45.08 10.72
N GLN A 156 8.15 43.77 10.81
CA GLN A 156 7.75 42.81 9.78
C GLN A 156 6.23 42.67 9.73
N THR A 157 5.57 42.54 10.88
CA THR A 157 4.11 42.42 10.96
C THR A 157 3.41 43.66 10.41
N ALA A 158 3.93 44.86 10.70
CA ALA A 158 3.40 46.11 10.17
C ALA A 158 3.56 46.22 8.63
N ARG A 159 4.70 45.76 8.10
CA ARG A 159 4.96 45.72 6.64
C ARG A 159 4.06 44.71 5.93
N ASP A 160 3.95 43.49 6.47
CA ASP A 160 3.11 42.43 5.93
C ASP A 160 1.63 42.86 5.88
N TYR A 161 1.16 43.58 6.89
CA TYR A 161 -0.22 44.08 6.91
C TYR A 161 -0.50 45.08 5.80
N LEU A 162 0.44 46.00 5.53
CA LEU A 162 0.29 47.03 4.50
C LEU A 162 0.46 46.48 3.09
N GLU A 163 1.37 45.53 2.87
CA GLU A 163 1.49 44.84 1.58
C GLU A 163 0.23 44.04 1.24
N ASN A 164 -0.37 43.38 2.23
CA ASN A 164 -1.61 42.64 2.04
C ASN A 164 -2.84 43.54 1.82
N ALA A 165 -2.82 44.78 2.31
CA ALA A 165 -3.87 45.77 2.07
C ALA A 165 -3.82 46.35 0.63
N ILE A 166 -2.64 46.42 0.00
CA ILE A 166 -2.48 47.01 -1.34
C ILE A 166 -2.90 46.02 -2.45
N LEU A 167 -2.85 44.71 -2.22
CA LEU A 167 -3.00 43.67 -3.26
C LEU A 167 -4.44 43.23 -3.60
N LYS A 168 -5.48 43.87 -3.06
CA LYS A 168 -6.88 43.40 -3.23
C LYS A 168 -7.79 44.20 -4.17
N GLU A 169 -7.35 45.27 -4.83
CA GLU A 169 -8.26 46.10 -5.63
C GLU A 169 -8.11 46.09 -7.16
N ASP A 170 -7.11 45.44 -7.76
CA ASP A 170 -6.92 45.60 -9.22
C ASP A 170 -7.79 44.70 -10.12
N ARG A 171 -8.80 43.99 -9.59
CA ARG A 171 -9.74 43.23 -10.45
C ARG A 171 -11.16 43.13 -9.90
N THR A 172 -11.88 44.23 -9.74
CA THR A 172 -13.37 44.19 -9.77
C THR A 172 -13.98 45.58 -9.98
N ILE A 173 -13.76 46.21 -11.14
CA ILE A 173 -14.68 47.24 -11.65
C ILE A 173 -14.77 47.08 -13.17
N ILE A 174 -15.88 46.53 -13.67
CA ILE A 174 -16.71 47.05 -14.77
C ILE A 174 -17.91 46.09 -15.00
N SER A 175 -19.10 46.70 -14.91
CA SER A 175 -20.44 46.28 -15.35
C SER A 175 -21.13 45.07 -14.70
N ASN A 176 -21.98 45.40 -13.72
CA ASN A 176 -23.27 44.76 -13.50
C ASN A 176 -24.23 45.06 -14.67
N GLU A 177 -24.85 44.05 -15.28
CA GLU A 177 -26.25 44.13 -15.73
C GLU A 177 -26.96 42.76 -15.58
N LYS A 178 -27.90 42.75 -14.63
CA LYS A 178 -29.23 42.09 -14.60
C LYS A 178 -29.45 40.77 -15.37
N ASN A 179 -29.61 39.68 -14.61
CA ASN A 179 -30.83 38.84 -14.51
C ASN A 179 -30.52 37.34 -14.26
N GLY A 180 -31.28 36.73 -13.34
CA GLY A 180 -31.60 35.30 -13.38
C GLY A 180 -30.70 34.34 -12.60
N SER A 181 -31.24 33.85 -11.48
CA SER A 181 -30.95 32.60 -10.76
C SER A 181 -29.97 31.59 -11.37
N THR A 182 -28.84 31.34 -10.69
CA THR A 182 -28.33 30.01 -10.27
C THR A 182 -27.04 30.18 -9.44
N THR A 183 -26.90 29.34 -8.42
CA THR A 183 -25.78 29.14 -7.48
C THR A 183 -24.38 29.60 -7.95
N ASN A 184 -23.88 30.71 -7.37
CA ASN A 184 -22.54 31.25 -7.59
C ASN A 184 -21.47 30.54 -6.74
N ASN A 185 -20.80 29.52 -7.30
CA ASN A 185 -19.43 29.16 -6.89
C ASN A 185 -18.48 28.91 -8.10
N GLU A 186 -18.92 29.21 -9.33
CA GLU A 186 -18.15 28.95 -10.55
C GLU A 186 -17.53 30.20 -11.22
N LYS A 187 -17.85 31.42 -10.76
CA LYS A 187 -17.54 32.65 -11.53
C LYS A 187 -16.10 33.19 -11.46
N ASN A 188 -15.15 32.46 -10.87
CA ASN A 188 -13.72 32.84 -10.85
C ASN A 188 -12.80 31.73 -11.40
N LEU A 189 -13.28 30.91 -12.33
CA LEU A 189 -12.49 29.86 -12.97
C LEU A 189 -12.15 30.28 -14.40
N ILE A 190 -10.85 30.46 -14.67
CA ILE A 190 -10.34 30.69 -16.01
C ILE A 190 -10.01 29.31 -16.58
N TRP A 191 -10.82 28.88 -17.52
CA TRP A 191 -10.70 27.61 -18.23
C TRP A 191 -10.06 27.87 -19.59
N LEU A 192 -9.10 27.04 -19.99
CA LEU A 192 -8.56 27.07 -21.36
C LEU A 192 -9.59 26.50 -22.35
N GLU A 193 -10.34 25.48 -21.91
CA GLU A 193 -11.44 24.78 -22.60
C GLU A 193 -12.41 24.17 -21.55
N PRO A 194 -13.63 23.71 -21.91
CA PRO A 194 -14.54 23.06 -20.96
C PRO A 194 -13.85 21.89 -20.23
N GLY A 195 -13.60 22.04 -18.93
CA GLY A 195 -12.98 21.02 -18.08
C GLY A 195 -11.44 21.06 -17.97
N ILE A 196 -10.75 22.02 -18.59
CA ILE A 196 -9.29 22.20 -18.46
C ILE A 196 -8.96 23.55 -17.81
N TYR A 197 -8.56 23.51 -16.53
CA TYR A 197 -8.27 24.71 -15.76
C TYR A 197 -6.91 25.34 -16.12
N ASP A 198 -6.86 26.67 -16.26
CA ASP A 198 -5.65 27.44 -16.58
C ASP A 198 -4.74 27.65 -15.35
N TRP A 199 -3.80 26.73 -15.14
CA TRP A 199 -2.82 26.79 -14.04
C TRP A 199 -1.82 27.97 -14.14
N SER A 200 -1.76 28.69 -15.25
CA SER A 200 -0.89 29.86 -15.43
C SER A 200 -1.27 31.05 -14.54
N LYS A 201 -2.55 31.12 -14.14
CA LYS A 201 -3.13 32.21 -13.33
C LYS A 201 -3.34 31.80 -11.87
N HIS A 202 -2.86 30.61 -11.49
CA HIS A 202 -2.96 30.10 -10.13
C HIS A 202 -2.02 30.86 -9.18
N GLN A 203 -2.45 31.14 -7.96
CA GLN A 203 -1.61 31.75 -6.90
C GLN A 203 -0.31 30.93 -6.77
N LYS A 204 0.86 31.61 -6.76
CA LYS A 204 2.17 30.96 -6.71
C LYS A 204 2.23 30.03 -5.50
N LEU A 205 2.38 28.72 -5.74
CA LEU A 205 2.69 27.77 -4.68
C LEU A 205 4.11 28.03 -4.21
N THR A 206 4.27 28.30 -2.92
CA THR A 206 5.58 28.37 -2.29
C THR A 206 5.78 27.12 -1.43
N GLU A 207 7.02 26.65 -1.35
CA GLU A 207 7.41 25.54 -0.46
C GLU A 207 6.99 25.82 1.00
N TYR A 208 6.98 27.09 1.39
CA TYR A 208 6.52 27.61 2.68
C TYR A 208 5.07 27.21 3.04
N ASP A 209 4.16 27.19 2.07
CA ASP A 209 2.74 26.84 2.30
C ASP A 209 2.53 25.36 2.62
N ILE A 210 3.37 24.49 2.03
CA ILE A 210 3.42 23.05 2.31
C ILE A 210 4.10 22.80 3.67
N ILE A 211 5.15 23.56 3.96
CA ILE A 211 5.94 23.42 5.20
C ILE A 211 5.10 23.78 6.44
N ASN A 212 4.21 24.76 6.37
CA ASN A 212 3.45 25.22 7.54
C ASN A 212 2.25 24.36 7.94
N ASN A 213 2.05 23.16 7.36
CA ASN A 213 0.99 22.22 7.74
C ASN A 213 -0.40 22.88 7.87
N LYS A 214 -0.85 23.58 6.81
CA LYS A 214 -2.23 24.11 6.75
C LYS A 214 -3.08 23.23 5.82
N PRO A 215 -3.75 22.17 6.34
CA PRO A 215 -4.61 21.28 5.57
C PRO A 215 -5.52 21.96 4.55
N GLU A 216 -6.21 23.01 4.98
CA GLU A 216 -7.18 23.76 4.19
C GLU A 216 -6.51 24.47 3.02
N ARG A 217 -5.29 24.97 3.24
CA ARG A 217 -4.52 25.63 2.18
C ARG A 217 -4.00 24.61 1.17
N VAL A 218 -3.51 23.45 1.61
CA VAL A 218 -3.11 22.36 0.70
C VAL A 218 -4.31 21.86 -0.11
N GLN A 219 -5.48 21.70 0.51
CA GLN A 219 -6.73 21.36 -0.19
C GLN A 219 -7.05 22.39 -1.29
N GLN A 220 -7.03 23.68 -0.96
CA GLN A 220 -7.33 24.76 -1.93
C GLN A 220 -6.30 24.80 -3.06
N LEU A 221 -5.01 24.71 -2.72
CA LEU A 221 -3.90 24.79 -3.67
C LEU A 221 -3.86 23.60 -4.63
N LEU A 222 -4.08 22.40 -4.11
CA LEU A 222 -4.15 21.19 -4.91
C LEU A 222 -5.57 20.90 -5.38
N ARG A 223 -6.57 21.75 -5.15
CA ARG A 223 -7.98 21.55 -5.55
C ARG A 223 -8.49 20.15 -5.25
N LEU A 224 -8.29 19.71 -4.00
CA LEU A 224 -8.75 18.41 -3.53
C LEU A 224 -10.21 18.52 -3.09
N ASP A 225 -11.01 17.49 -3.36
CA ASP A 225 -12.37 17.35 -2.85
C ASP A 225 -12.41 16.97 -1.35
N PHE A 226 -11.24 16.72 -0.74
CA PHE A 226 -11.08 16.42 0.68
C PHE A 226 -9.97 17.26 1.33
N ILE A 227 -10.07 17.45 2.65
CA ILE A 227 -9.00 18.06 3.46
C ILE A 227 -7.97 16.97 3.80
N PRO A 228 -6.70 17.08 3.34
CA PRO A 228 -5.66 16.12 3.68
C PRO A 228 -5.30 16.22 5.17
N ARG A 229 -4.98 15.08 5.80
CA ARG A 229 -4.63 15.05 7.23
C ARG A 229 -3.25 15.70 7.47
N PRO A 230 -2.99 16.31 8.63
CA PRO A 230 -1.69 16.96 8.90
C PRO A 230 -0.50 16.00 8.75
N TYR A 231 -0.60 14.75 9.22
CA TYR A 231 0.45 13.76 8.96
C TYR A 231 0.64 13.45 7.47
N GLN A 232 -0.41 13.43 6.64
CA GLN A 232 -0.29 13.15 5.20
C GLN A 232 0.51 14.25 4.51
N ILE A 233 0.32 15.51 4.92
CA ILE A 233 1.13 16.64 4.44
C ILE A 233 2.57 16.48 4.87
N ARG A 234 2.84 16.17 6.15
CA ARG A 234 4.21 15.91 6.64
C ARG A 234 4.91 14.83 5.81
N MET A 235 4.23 13.73 5.52
CA MET A 235 4.78 12.60 4.76
C MET A 235 4.99 12.92 3.28
N ALA A 236 4.28 13.91 2.72
CA ALA A 236 4.48 14.37 1.35
C ALA A 236 5.71 15.29 1.21
N ARG A 237 6.18 15.93 2.29
CA ARG A 237 7.16 17.04 2.24
C ARG A 237 8.43 16.71 1.46
N THR A 238 9.09 15.59 1.74
CA THR A 238 10.33 15.18 1.04
C THR A 238 10.08 15.00 -0.45
N GLY A 239 8.96 14.38 -0.82
CA GLY A 239 8.56 14.25 -2.21
C GLY A 239 8.30 15.60 -2.89
N LEU A 240 7.70 16.56 -2.18
CA LEU A 240 7.44 17.92 -2.68
C LEU A 240 8.73 18.74 -2.88
N LYS A 241 9.79 18.41 -2.13
CA LYS A 241 11.15 18.94 -2.33
C LYS A 241 11.90 18.32 -3.51
N LYS A 242 11.27 17.40 -4.24
CA LYS A 242 11.88 16.63 -5.35
C LYS A 242 13.00 15.69 -4.90
N GLU A 243 13.00 15.30 -3.64
CA GLU A 243 13.93 14.29 -3.11
C GLU A 243 13.28 12.90 -3.20
N ASN A 244 14.11 11.87 -3.42
CA ASN A 244 13.66 10.48 -3.39
C ASN A 244 13.35 10.06 -1.96
N SER A 245 12.19 9.42 -1.74
CA SER A 245 11.75 9.08 -0.38
C SER A 245 11.00 7.77 -0.29
N VAL A 246 11.22 7.05 0.81
CA VAL A 246 10.37 5.91 1.22
C VAL A 246 9.31 6.39 2.20
N ILE A 247 8.04 6.27 1.85
CA ILE A 247 6.91 6.55 2.73
C ILE A 247 6.48 5.24 3.39
N CYS A 248 6.80 5.10 4.68
CA CYS A 248 6.47 3.93 5.49
C CYS A 248 5.30 4.24 6.43
N LEU A 249 4.09 3.81 6.05
CA LEU A 249 2.86 4.03 6.80
C LEU A 249 1.95 2.81 6.78
N GLN A 250 1.30 2.51 7.90
CA GLN A 250 0.36 1.40 8.00
C GLN A 250 -0.72 1.41 6.90
N THR A 251 -1.25 0.24 6.59
CA THR A 251 -2.36 0.09 5.63
C THR A 251 -3.56 0.92 6.09
N GLY A 252 -4.25 1.57 5.14
CA GLY A 252 -5.36 2.47 5.44
C GLY A 252 -4.95 3.91 5.80
N ALA A 253 -3.67 4.21 6.05
CA ALA A 253 -3.20 5.58 6.34
C ALA A 253 -3.25 6.55 5.12
N GLY A 254 -3.58 6.05 3.93
CA GLY A 254 -3.72 6.86 2.72
C GLY A 254 -2.42 7.09 1.93
N LYS A 255 -1.49 6.11 1.90
CA LYS A 255 -0.23 6.18 1.13
C LYS A 255 -0.43 6.61 -0.32
N THR A 256 -1.42 6.02 -1.01
CA THR A 256 -1.77 6.39 -2.40
C THR A 256 -2.16 7.87 -2.53
N PHE A 257 -2.92 8.42 -1.57
CA PHE A 257 -3.30 9.84 -1.59
C PHE A 257 -2.09 10.75 -1.41
N ILE A 258 -1.12 10.37 -0.55
CA ILE A 258 0.12 11.11 -0.38
C ILE A 258 0.91 11.15 -1.68
N ALA A 259 1.09 10.01 -2.34
CA ALA A 259 1.76 9.95 -3.64
C ALA A 259 1.02 10.75 -4.73
N GLY A 260 -0.32 10.70 -4.73
CA GLY A 260 -1.15 11.51 -5.60
C GLY A 260 -0.97 13.02 -5.39
N MET A 261 -0.88 13.47 -4.13
CA MET A 261 -0.62 14.88 -3.82
C MET A 261 0.75 15.33 -4.35
N VAL A 262 1.79 14.50 -4.16
CA VAL A 262 3.13 14.78 -4.72
C VAL A 262 3.08 14.86 -6.25
N ALA A 263 2.43 13.90 -6.91
CA ALA A 263 2.28 13.89 -8.36
C ALA A 263 1.52 15.14 -8.87
N LYS A 264 0.41 15.51 -8.20
CA LYS A 264 -0.39 16.68 -8.58
C LYS A 264 0.39 17.98 -8.41
N PHE A 265 1.15 18.11 -7.33
CA PHE A 265 2.02 19.25 -7.12
C PHE A 265 3.06 19.40 -8.23
N LEU A 266 3.77 18.31 -8.56
CA LEU A 266 4.78 18.33 -9.62
C LEU A 266 4.18 18.60 -11.00
N TYR A 267 3.00 18.05 -11.27
CA TYR A 267 2.21 18.35 -12.46
C TYR A 267 1.91 19.86 -12.56
N ILE A 268 1.35 20.48 -11.51
CA ILE A 268 1.05 21.92 -11.50
C ILE A 268 2.31 22.77 -11.71
N LEU A 269 3.42 22.44 -11.03
CA LEU A 269 4.68 23.14 -11.20
C LEU A 269 5.22 23.08 -12.63
N SER A 270 5.03 21.96 -13.33
CA SER A 270 5.44 21.83 -14.73
C SER A 270 4.69 22.79 -15.65
N PHE A 271 3.39 23.00 -15.41
CA PHE A 271 2.57 23.97 -16.14
C PHE A 271 2.97 25.43 -15.85
N GLN A 272 3.32 25.75 -14.61
CA GLN A 272 3.77 27.10 -14.27
C GLN A 272 5.09 27.46 -14.96
N LYS A 273 6.01 26.49 -15.08
CA LYS A 273 7.26 26.68 -15.83
C LYS A 273 7.02 26.90 -17.32
N LEU A 274 6.11 26.13 -17.92
CA LEU A 274 5.69 26.27 -19.33
C LEU A 274 5.21 27.69 -19.65
N ASN A 275 4.41 28.30 -18.77
CA ASN A 275 3.82 29.62 -19.03
C ASN A 275 4.79 30.78 -18.79
N ASN A 276 5.77 30.64 -17.88
CA ASN A 276 6.76 31.69 -17.60
C ASN A 276 7.88 31.76 -18.66
N THR A 277 8.11 30.70 -19.44
CA THR A 277 9.17 30.64 -20.46
C THR A 277 8.70 31.07 -21.86
N SER A 278 7.39 31.12 -22.10
CA SER A 278 6.77 31.66 -23.32
C SER A 278 6.97 33.18 -23.51
N ALA A 279 7.56 33.88 -22.54
CA ALA A 279 7.79 35.32 -22.61
C ALA A 279 9.22 35.72 -23.06
N SER A 280 10.20 34.79 -23.17
CA SER A 280 11.56 35.20 -23.58
C SER A 280 12.48 34.17 -24.28
N ALA A 281 12.01 33.01 -24.77
CA ALA A 281 12.92 32.02 -25.37
C ALA A 281 12.72 31.83 -26.89
N THR A 282 13.54 32.52 -27.70
CA THR A 282 13.78 32.30 -29.14
C THR A 282 14.72 31.11 -29.42
N SER A 283 14.57 30.00 -28.70
CA SER A 283 15.40 28.81 -28.94
C SER A 283 14.66 27.51 -28.66
N SER A 284 14.81 26.58 -29.59
CA SER A 284 14.18 25.29 -29.83
C SER A 284 14.28 24.21 -28.73
N ASN A 285 14.15 24.56 -27.45
CA ASN A 285 13.96 23.57 -26.39
C ASN A 285 12.46 23.44 -26.11
N ALA A 286 11.80 22.55 -26.86
CA ALA A 286 10.39 22.19 -26.63
C ALA A 286 10.22 21.74 -25.18
N ILE A 287 9.53 22.55 -24.39
CA ILE A 287 9.34 22.28 -22.97
C ILE A 287 8.42 21.06 -22.84
N ARG A 288 8.94 20.05 -22.17
CA ARG A 288 8.33 18.72 -22.06
C ARG A 288 7.21 18.71 -21.02
N ARG A 289 6.07 18.10 -21.34
CA ARG A 289 4.98 17.80 -20.38
C ARG A 289 5.50 16.90 -19.25
N PHE A 290 4.98 17.10 -18.04
CA PHE A 290 5.22 16.21 -16.90
C PHE A 290 4.75 14.79 -17.22
N LYS A 291 5.59 13.80 -16.94
CA LYS A 291 5.28 12.37 -17.10
C LYS A 291 5.58 11.60 -15.84
N ALA A 292 4.60 10.85 -15.36
CA ALA A 292 4.75 9.98 -14.19
C ALA A 292 4.31 8.55 -14.49
N VAL A 293 4.87 7.61 -13.75
CA VAL A 293 4.41 6.22 -13.75
C VAL A 293 4.18 5.74 -12.31
N PHE A 294 3.04 5.09 -12.10
CA PHE A 294 2.67 4.42 -10.86
C PHE A 294 2.77 2.91 -11.07
N LEU A 295 3.65 2.27 -10.32
CA LEU A 295 3.98 0.85 -10.43
C LEU A 295 3.38 0.07 -9.27
N VAL A 296 2.67 -1.01 -9.60
CA VAL A 296 2.02 -1.91 -8.65
C VAL A 296 2.48 -3.35 -8.83
N PRO A 297 2.48 -4.19 -7.78
CA PRO A 297 2.91 -5.58 -7.89
C PRO A 297 1.94 -6.44 -8.73
N ILE A 298 0.63 -6.23 -8.62
CA ILE A 298 -0.40 -7.09 -9.23
C ILE A 298 -1.34 -6.35 -10.19
N LYS A 299 -1.90 -7.07 -11.17
CA LYS A 299 -2.76 -6.48 -12.22
C LYS A 299 -4.03 -5.82 -11.68
N ALA A 300 -4.63 -6.39 -10.63
CA ALA A 300 -5.86 -5.87 -10.03
C ALA A 300 -5.68 -4.46 -9.43
N LEU A 301 -4.46 -4.16 -8.93
CA LEU A 301 -4.13 -2.84 -8.37
C LEU A 301 -4.08 -1.72 -9.41
N VAL A 302 -3.83 -2.03 -10.69
CA VAL A 302 -3.63 -1.00 -11.73
C VAL A 302 -4.87 -0.12 -11.86
N ALA A 303 -6.04 -0.73 -12.03
CA ALA A 303 -7.30 0.01 -12.15
C ALA A 303 -7.70 0.67 -10.82
N GLN A 304 -7.44 0.00 -9.70
CA GLN A 304 -7.74 0.51 -8.36
C GLN A 304 -6.96 1.78 -8.03
N GLN A 305 -5.63 1.78 -8.21
CA GLN A 305 -4.80 2.93 -7.90
C GLN A 305 -5.07 4.08 -8.88
N CYS A 306 -5.38 3.77 -10.15
CA CYS A 306 -5.85 4.76 -11.12
C CYS A 306 -7.14 5.45 -10.65
N ALA A 307 -8.12 4.68 -10.15
CA ALA A 307 -9.36 5.23 -9.60
C ALA A 307 -9.13 6.05 -8.32
N ALA A 308 -8.18 5.65 -7.46
CA ALA A 308 -7.80 6.43 -6.29
C ALA A 308 -7.14 7.77 -6.67
N PHE A 309 -6.26 7.78 -7.67
CA PHE A 309 -5.66 8.99 -8.23
C PHE A 309 -6.70 9.91 -8.86
N ARG A 310 -7.79 9.37 -9.43
CA ARG A 310 -8.88 10.18 -9.98
C ARG A 310 -9.48 11.14 -8.95
N LYS A 311 -9.56 10.75 -7.68
CA LYS A 311 -10.03 11.62 -6.58
C LYS A 311 -9.08 12.80 -6.36
N VAL A 312 -7.78 12.56 -6.45
CA VAL A 312 -6.78 13.61 -6.34
C VAL A 312 -6.79 14.53 -7.56
N PHE A 313 -7.04 14.00 -8.76
CA PHE A 313 -7.07 14.73 -10.04
C PHE A 313 -8.50 15.03 -10.53
N ILE A 314 -9.45 15.23 -9.60
CA ILE A 314 -10.89 15.36 -9.91
C ILE A 314 -11.20 16.57 -10.80
N ASP A 315 -10.40 17.62 -10.71
CA ASP A 315 -10.49 18.87 -11.47
C ASP A 315 -9.78 18.81 -12.84
N GLN A 316 -9.28 17.65 -13.23
CA GLN A 316 -8.57 17.43 -14.50
C GLN A 316 -9.34 16.44 -15.41
N PRO A 317 -9.20 16.56 -16.74
CA PRO A 317 -9.90 15.67 -17.67
C PRO A 317 -9.47 14.21 -17.53
N ASP A 318 -10.31 13.28 -18.01
CA ASP A 318 -10.02 11.83 -18.01
C ASP A 318 -8.73 11.48 -18.77
N SER A 319 -8.32 12.33 -19.71
CA SER A 319 -7.12 12.17 -20.53
C SER A 319 -5.79 12.33 -19.78
N ILE A 320 -5.77 12.67 -18.49
CA ILE A 320 -4.52 12.76 -17.72
C ILE A 320 -4.01 11.39 -17.26
N LEU A 321 -4.91 10.48 -16.88
CA LEU A 321 -4.58 9.21 -16.25
C LEU A 321 -4.82 8.05 -17.23
N LYS A 322 -3.87 7.10 -17.30
CA LYS A 322 -4.04 5.89 -18.13
C LYS A 322 -3.62 4.62 -17.42
N SER A 323 -4.55 3.68 -17.29
CA SER A 323 -4.23 2.28 -16.98
C SER A 323 -3.73 1.56 -18.22
N ILE A 324 -2.62 0.81 -18.08
CA ILE A 324 -2.01 0.08 -19.19
C ILE A 324 -2.27 -1.43 -19.06
N ASP A 325 -2.98 -1.97 -20.05
CA ASP A 325 -3.32 -3.39 -20.15
C ASP A 325 -2.23 -4.19 -20.91
N ASN A 326 -2.53 -5.42 -21.35
CA ASN A 326 -1.54 -6.29 -21.98
C ASN A 326 -1.32 -5.98 -23.48
N GLN A 327 -2.19 -5.18 -24.12
CA GLN A 327 -2.21 -5.02 -25.58
C GLN A 327 -1.63 -3.67 -26.04
N ALA A 328 -1.14 -2.85 -25.11
CA ALA A 328 -0.70 -1.48 -25.39
C ALA A 328 0.70 -1.34 -26.04
N GLY A 329 1.47 -2.44 -26.21
CA GLY A 329 2.89 -2.44 -26.57
C GLY A 329 3.33 -1.42 -27.62
N GLU A 330 3.09 -1.69 -28.90
CA GLU A 330 3.50 -0.81 -30.00
C GLU A 330 2.78 0.56 -29.98
N LYS A 331 1.57 0.60 -29.43
CA LYS A 331 0.75 1.80 -29.30
C LYS A 331 1.18 2.72 -28.15
N PHE A 332 2.18 2.31 -27.34
CA PHE A 332 2.57 3.09 -26.16
C PHE A 332 3.14 4.45 -26.53
N LYS A 333 3.78 4.60 -27.69
CA LYS A 333 4.27 5.91 -28.17
C LYS A 333 3.13 6.91 -28.32
N ASP A 334 1.99 6.49 -28.84
CA ASP A 334 0.81 7.33 -29.02
C ASP A 334 0.17 7.66 -27.66
N LEU A 335 0.03 6.65 -26.80
CA LEU A 335 -0.46 6.84 -25.43
C LEU A 335 0.43 7.79 -24.62
N TYR A 336 1.75 7.69 -24.80
CA TYR A 336 2.72 8.55 -24.14
C TYR A 336 2.55 10.03 -24.51
N GLN A 337 2.17 10.33 -25.76
CA GLN A 337 1.88 11.70 -26.19
C GLN A 337 0.58 12.23 -25.59
N GLN A 338 -0.44 11.37 -25.46
CA GLN A 338 -1.79 11.76 -25.05
C GLN A 338 -1.98 11.89 -23.52
N PHE A 339 -1.34 11.04 -22.72
CA PHE A 339 -1.57 10.94 -21.27
C PHE A 339 -0.32 11.34 -20.47
N ASP A 340 -0.49 11.78 -19.23
CA ASP A 340 0.62 12.26 -18.40
C ASP A 340 1.01 11.30 -17.26
N ILE A 341 0.05 10.55 -16.71
CA ILE A 341 0.30 9.61 -15.62
C ILE A 341 -0.17 8.21 -16.00
N PHE A 342 0.76 7.26 -15.95
CA PHE A 342 0.52 5.88 -16.37
C PHE A 342 0.52 4.92 -15.19
N PHE A 343 -0.37 3.93 -15.21
CA PHE A 343 -0.44 2.89 -14.19
C PHE A 343 -0.07 1.54 -14.80
N PHE A 344 0.94 0.88 -14.23
CA PHE A 344 1.49 -0.38 -14.72
C PHE A 344 1.65 -1.38 -13.59
N THR A 345 1.55 -2.67 -13.92
CA THR A 345 2.25 -3.67 -13.12
C THR A 345 3.76 -3.54 -13.33
N VAL A 346 4.57 -3.71 -12.29
CA VAL A 346 6.04 -3.54 -12.37
C VAL A 346 6.64 -4.35 -13.54
N GLN A 347 6.33 -5.65 -13.65
CA GLN A 347 6.89 -6.51 -14.70
C GLN A 347 6.59 -5.99 -16.12
N LYS A 348 5.39 -5.45 -16.36
CA LYS A 348 5.06 -4.90 -17.68
C LYS A 348 5.88 -3.67 -18.00
N PHE A 349 6.08 -2.80 -17.02
CA PHE A 349 6.89 -1.60 -17.23
C PHE A 349 8.33 -1.98 -17.54
N VAL A 350 8.90 -2.96 -16.81
CA VAL A 350 10.20 -3.55 -17.12
C VAL A 350 10.24 -4.09 -18.55
N ASN A 351 9.26 -4.90 -18.97
CA ASN A 351 9.18 -5.42 -20.34
C ASN A 351 9.11 -4.28 -21.39
N PHE A 352 8.41 -3.18 -21.10
CA PHE A 352 8.31 -2.03 -22.00
C PHE A 352 9.64 -1.28 -22.14
N ILE A 353 10.41 -1.17 -21.06
CA ILE A 353 11.75 -0.57 -21.07
C ILE A 353 12.71 -1.47 -21.85
N GLU A 354 12.71 -2.78 -21.56
CA GLU A 354 13.58 -3.77 -22.23
C GLU A 354 13.29 -3.88 -23.73
N ALA A 355 12.01 -3.89 -24.12
CA ALA A 355 11.58 -3.85 -25.52
C ALA A 355 11.74 -2.48 -26.19
N LYS A 356 12.29 -1.48 -25.49
CA LYS A 356 12.49 -0.10 -25.97
C LYS A 356 11.21 0.62 -26.40
N HIS A 357 10.05 0.18 -25.91
CA HIS A 357 8.77 0.88 -26.08
C HIS A 357 8.69 2.11 -25.18
N ALA A 358 9.28 2.03 -23.98
CA ALA A 358 9.41 3.13 -23.03
C ALA A 358 10.90 3.45 -22.77
N ASN A 359 11.19 4.64 -22.25
CA ASN A 359 12.54 5.01 -21.82
C ASN A 359 12.44 5.66 -20.43
N LEU A 360 13.25 5.21 -19.48
CA LEU A 360 13.20 5.67 -18.09
C LEU A 360 13.54 7.15 -17.96
N THR A 361 14.49 7.65 -18.76
CA THR A 361 14.89 9.07 -18.81
C THR A 361 13.77 9.97 -19.34
N LYS A 362 12.67 9.36 -19.80
CA LYS A 362 11.50 10.07 -20.28
C LYS A 362 10.44 10.37 -19.21
N PHE A 363 10.62 9.89 -17.99
CA PHE A 363 9.72 10.17 -16.88
C PHE A 363 10.34 11.16 -15.90
N ASP A 364 9.49 11.93 -15.22
CA ASP A 364 9.84 12.87 -14.17
C ASP A 364 9.65 12.24 -12.78
N LEU A 365 8.70 11.31 -12.65
CA LEU A 365 8.34 10.66 -11.39
C LEU A 365 8.01 9.17 -11.58
N ILE A 366 8.57 8.33 -10.73
CA ILE A 366 8.15 6.93 -10.54
C ILE A 366 7.62 6.79 -9.11
N ILE A 367 6.40 6.28 -9.00
CA ILE A 367 5.82 5.88 -7.73
C ILE A 367 5.82 4.35 -7.68
N ILE A 368 6.39 3.77 -6.63
CA ILE A 368 6.50 2.32 -6.46
C ILE A 368 5.67 1.90 -5.26
N ASP A 369 4.55 1.23 -5.51
CA ASP A 369 3.70 0.64 -4.47
C ASP A 369 4.27 -0.70 -4.00
N GLU A 370 4.13 -1.00 -2.71
CA GLU A 370 4.74 -2.17 -2.05
C GLU A 370 6.25 -2.29 -2.33
N CYS A 371 6.97 -1.18 -2.14
CA CYS A 371 8.38 -1.04 -2.49
C CYS A 371 9.31 -1.96 -1.69
N HIS A 372 8.84 -2.56 -0.60
CA HIS A 372 9.59 -3.53 0.20
C HIS A 372 10.02 -4.74 -0.62
N HIS A 373 9.38 -5.03 -1.76
CA HIS A 373 9.82 -6.06 -2.72
C HIS A 373 11.08 -5.67 -3.54
N CYS A 374 11.73 -4.53 -3.28
CA CYS A 374 12.91 -4.09 -4.01
C CYS A 374 14.21 -4.78 -3.53
N TYR A 375 14.27 -6.09 -3.66
CA TYR A 375 15.45 -6.91 -3.36
C TYR A 375 15.56 -8.10 -4.32
N ASP A 376 16.69 -8.80 -4.27
CA ASP A 376 17.00 -9.98 -5.09
C ASP A 376 16.70 -9.79 -6.59
N ASN A 377 16.01 -10.74 -7.20
CA ASN A 377 15.64 -10.73 -8.61
C ASN A 377 14.20 -10.24 -8.84
N HIS A 378 13.61 -9.54 -7.87
CA HIS A 378 12.28 -8.99 -8.03
C HIS A 378 12.25 -7.92 -9.14
N PRO A 379 11.17 -7.79 -9.93
CA PRO A 379 11.10 -6.83 -11.03
C PRO A 379 11.33 -5.37 -10.62
N ILE A 380 10.98 -4.98 -9.39
CA ILE A 380 11.27 -3.64 -8.87
C ILE A 380 12.79 -3.44 -8.79
N ASN A 381 13.51 -4.42 -8.25
CA ASN A 381 14.96 -4.34 -8.14
C ASN A 381 15.62 -4.33 -9.53
N SER A 382 15.12 -5.13 -10.47
CA SER A 382 15.59 -5.09 -11.87
C SER A 382 15.43 -3.69 -12.50
N LEU A 383 14.27 -3.05 -12.29
CA LEU A 383 14.04 -1.67 -12.73
C LEU A 383 15.03 -0.69 -12.08
N MET A 384 15.24 -0.80 -10.77
CA MET A 384 16.14 0.08 -10.04
C MET A 384 17.62 -0.13 -10.42
N ARG A 385 18.04 -1.34 -10.79
CA ARG A 385 19.38 -1.56 -11.36
C ARG A 385 19.57 -0.79 -12.67
N GLN A 386 18.55 -0.75 -13.54
CA GLN A 386 18.59 0.08 -14.75
C GLN A 386 18.61 1.57 -14.42
N TYR A 387 17.86 2.00 -13.40
CA TYR A 387 17.90 3.36 -12.87
C TYR A 387 19.33 3.75 -12.42
N HIS A 388 19.97 2.92 -11.61
CA HIS A 388 21.34 3.17 -11.13
C HIS A 388 22.35 3.24 -12.28
N ARG A 389 22.26 2.36 -13.28
CA ARG A 389 23.11 2.45 -14.50
C ARG A 389 22.95 3.78 -15.23
N LEU A 390 21.73 4.29 -15.35
CA LEU A 390 21.47 5.59 -15.97
C LEU A 390 22.02 6.74 -15.13
N LYS A 391 21.85 6.68 -13.80
CA LYS A 391 22.38 7.68 -12.87
C LYS A 391 23.91 7.76 -12.95
N LEU A 392 24.59 6.61 -12.99
CA LEU A 392 26.05 6.52 -13.17
C LEU A 392 26.52 7.06 -14.52
N SER A 393 25.71 6.91 -15.56
CA SER A 393 25.98 7.44 -16.90
C SER A 393 25.65 8.93 -17.02
N ASN A 394 25.41 9.64 -15.90
CA ASN A 394 24.98 11.05 -15.85
C ASN A 394 23.74 11.34 -16.71
N CYS A 395 22.88 10.34 -16.91
CA CYS A 395 21.60 10.53 -17.59
C CYS A 395 20.56 11.10 -16.63
N HIS A 396 19.56 11.81 -17.18
CA HIS A 396 18.38 12.20 -16.42
C HIS A 396 17.66 10.95 -15.89
N VAL A 397 17.33 10.96 -14.60
CA VAL A 397 16.56 9.91 -13.94
C VAL A 397 15.34 10.51 -13.23
N PRO A 398 14.21 9.80 -13.19
CA PRO A 398 13.01 10.29 -12.52
C PRO A 398 13.19 10.35 -10.99
N GLN A 399 12.38 11.17 -10.33
CA GLN A 399 12.23 11.11 -8.87
C GLN A 399 11.56 9.79 -8.47
N ILE A 400 11.97 9.21 -7.34
CA ILE A 400 11.38 7.99 -6.77
C ILE A 400 10.55 8.32 -5.52
N ILE A 401 9.27 7.92 -5.54
CA ILE A 401 8.42 7.90 -4.35
C ILE A 401 8.00 6.45 -4.08
N ALA A 402 8.60 5.86 -3.05
CA ALA A 402 8.42 4.46 -2.72
C ALA A 402 7.43 4.32 -1.55
N LEU A 403 6.44 3.45 -1.66
CA LEU A 403 5.36 3.30 -0.67
C LEU A 403 5.42 1.90 -0.05
N THR A 404 5.37 1.81 1.28
CA THR A 404 5.21 0.52 1.96
C THR A 404 4.50 0.64 3.31
N ALA A 405 3.87 -0.44 3.75
CA ALA A 405 3.36 -0.57 5.12
C ALA A 405 4.40 -1.10 6.11
N SER A 406 5.34 -1.90 5.62
CA SER A 406 6.38 -2.55 6.40
C SER A 406 7.64 -2.65 5.54
N ILE A 407 8.80 -2.47 6.14
CA ILE A 407 10.09 -2.45 5.44
C ILE A 407 10.68 -3.87 5.38
N GLY A 408 10.31 -4.73 6.34
CA GLY A 408 10.83 -6.10 6.48
C GLY A 408 12.15 -6.16 7.24
N THR A 409 12.66 -7.37 7.48
CA THR A 409 13.89 -7.61 8.26
C THR A 409 14.87 -8.62 7.64
N ASN A 410 14.84 -8.82 6.31
CA ASN A 410 15.52 -9.95 5.63
C ASN A 410 17.08 -9.96 5.64
N LYS A 411 17.77 -8.98 6.26
CA LYS A 411 19.25 -8.94 6.39
C LYS A 411 19.67 -9.35 7.80
N LYS A 412 20.98 -9.28 8.12
CA LYS A 412 21.53 -9.65 9.44
C LYS A 412 20.80 -8.98 10.61
N ASN A 413 20.30 -7.77 10.41
CA ASN A 413 19.39 -7.07 11.31
C ASN A 413 18.45 -6.17 10.49
N ALA A 414 17.39 -5.68 11.13
CA ALA A 414 16.38 -4.82 10.52
C ALA A 414 16.91 -3.47 10.01
N PHE A 415 17.93 -2.90 10.66
CA PHE A 415 18.50 -1.61 10.28
C PHE A 415 19.35 -1.70 9.01
N ASP A 416 20.18 -2.74 8.88
CA ASP A 416 20.93 -3.01 7.65
C ASP A 416 19.97 -3.34 6.51
N HIS A 417 18.85 -4.01 6.79
CA HIS A 417 17.80 -4.23 5.79
C HIS A 417 17.18 -2.90 5.30
N LEU A 418 16.91 -1.98 6.23
CA LEU A 418 16.40 -0.64 5.93
C LEU A 418 17.37 0.15 5.05
N VAL A 419 18.67 0.16 5.40
CA VAL A 419 19.72 0.82 4.62
C VAL A 419 19.81 0.21 3.21
N HIS A 420 19.81 -1.12 3.12
CA HIS A 420 19.88 -1.83 1.85
C HIS A 420 18.68 -1.55 0.94
N LEU A 421 17.46 -1.54 1.49
CA LEU A 421 16.25 -1.19 0.73
C LEU A 421 16.32 0.25 0.20
N CYS A 422 16.75 1.19 1.05
CA CYS A 422 16.92 2.59 0.67
C CYS A 422 17.99 2.77 -0.40
N ALA A 423 19.10 2.01 -0.33
CA ALA A 423 20.16 2.01 -1.32
C ALA A 423 19.64 1.52 -2.68
N ASN A 424 18.91 0.39 -2.71
CA ASN A 424 18.30 -0.14 -3.93
C ASN A 424 17.32 0.87 -4.55
N LEU A 425 16.49 1.54 -3.74
CA LEU A 425 15.49 2.50 -4.21
C LEU A 425 16.04 3.91 -4.52
N ASP A 426 17.31 4.17 -4.26
CA ASP A 426 17.92 5.49 -4.32
C ASP A 426 17.25 6.54 -3.42
N CYS A 427 16.78 6.12 -2.25
CA CYS A 427 16.09 6.95 -1.27
C CYS A 427 17.02 7.31 -0.11
N LEU A 428 17.26 8.60 0.09
CA LEU A 428 18.14 9.13 1.15
C LEU A 428 17.39 9.57 2.41
N GLU A 429 16.07 9.43 2.43
CA GLU A 429 15.19 9.75 3.55
C GLU A 429 13.99 8.79 3.62
N ILE A 430 13.55 8.52 4.85
CA ILE A 430 12.35 7.73 5.15
C ILE A 430 11.32 8.65 5.80
N CYS A 431 10.12 8.69 5.26
CA CYS A 431 8.97 9.38 5.84
C CYS A 431 8.15 8.37 6.65
N ALA A 432 8.32 8.36 7.98
CA ALA A 432 7.60 7.49 8.91
C ALA A 432 7.09 8.26 10.14
N ILE A 433 6.01 7.79 10.77
CA ILE A 433 5.33 8.42 11.92
C ILE A 433 6.14 8.34 13.20
N LYS A 434 6.33 9.47 13.90
CA LYS A 434 7.05 9.51 15.18
C LYS A 434 6.21 8.91 16.32
N ARG A 435 6.89 8.30 17.31
CA ARG A 435 6.24 7.84 18.54
C ARG A 435 5.58 8.99 19.30
N GLY A 436 4.52 8.69 20.05
CA GLY A 436 3.77 9.67 20.85
C GLY A 436 2.69 10.38 20.02
N ALA A 437 2.66 11.70 20.06
CA ALA A 437 1.54 12.49 19.54
C ALA A 437 1.22 12.25 18.05
N GLU A 438 2.22 11.98 17.19
CA GLU A 438 1.95 11.68 15.77
C GLU A 438 1.35 10.28 15.57
N GLU A 439 1.74 9.32 16.41
CA GLU A 439 1.15 7.98 16.40
C GLU A 439 -0.30 8.02 16.88
N ASP A 440 -0.58 8.81 17.91
CA ASP A 440 -1.95 9.04 18.40
C ASP A 440 -2.82 9.75 17.35
N GLU A 441 -2.27 10.72 16.62
CA GLU A 441 -2.96 11.36 15.49
C GLU A 441 -3.34 10.33 14.42
N VAL A 442 -2.41 9.46 14.01
CA VAL A 442 -2.70 8.42 13.02
C VAL A 442 -3.70 7.41 13.57
N ARG A 443 -3.52 6.92 14.81
CA ARG A 443 -4.44 5.98 15.47
C ARG A 443 -5.86 6.53 15.59
N SER A 444 -6.03 7.82 15.92
CA SER A 444 -7.35 8.45 15.95
C SER A 444 -8.03 8.52 14.57
N SER A 445 -7.25 8.38 13.50
CA SER A 445 -7.68 8.53 12.12
C SER A 445 -7.79 7.20 11.35
N THR A 446 -7.44 6.08 12.00
CA THR A 446 -7.45 4.73 11.41
C THR A 446 -8.02 3.73 12.41
N ASN A 447 -8.91 2.84 11.97
CA ASN A 447 -9.50 1.82 12.87
C ASN A 447 -8.75 0.47 12.84
N THR A 448 -7.51 0.46 12.35
CA THR A 448 -6.72 -0.76 12.24
C THR A 448 -6.26 -1.23 13.62
N PRO A 449 -6.41 -2.52 13.97
CA PRO A 449 -5.96 -3.05 15.25
C PRO A 449 -4.46 -2.88 15.44
N SER A 450 -4.02 -2.67 16.69
CA SER A 450 -2.60 -2.58 17.03
C SER A 450 -1.91 -3.94 17.11
N SER A 451 -2.64 -5.03 17.34
CA SER A 451 -2.11 -6.39 17.40
C SER A 451 -3.21 -7.42 17.16
N ASP A 452 -2.77 -8.64 16.87
CA ASP A 452 -3.65 -9.79 16.69
C ASP A 452 -3.74 -10.60 17.99
N THR A 453 -4.91 -11.19 18.26
CA THR A 453 -5.08 -12.15 19.36
C THR A 453 -4.80 -13.56 18.87
N ILE A 454 -3.83 -14.26 19.48
CA ILE A 454 -3.56 -15.67 19.18
C ILE A 454 -4.51 -16.54 19.99
N LEU A 455 -5.28 -17.36 19.30
CA LEU A 455 -6.18 -18.37 19.86
C LEU A 455 -5.54 -19.74 19.63
N THR A 456 -4.87 -20.24 20.67
CA THR A 456 -4.21 -21.55 20.64
C THR A 456 -5.20 -22.67 20.94
N ILE A 457 -5.14 -23.73 20.14
CA ILE A 457 -5.97 -24.92 20.31
C ILE A 457 -5.07 -26.07 20.75
N ALA A 458 -5.49 -26.83 21.75
CA ALA A 458 -4.72 -27.98 22.22
C ALA A 458 -4.63 -29.02 21.09
N LYS A 459 -3.45 -29.62 20.93
CA LYS A 459 -3.24 -30.69 19.98
C LYS A 459 -4.07 -31.91 20.36
N GLU A 460 -4.74 -32.50 19.38
CA GLU A 460 -5.43 -33.78 19.58
C GLU A 460 -4.37 -34.88 19.74
N GLU A 461 -4.28 -35.48 20.94
CA GLU A 461 -3.28 -36.52 21.24
C GLU A 461 -3.60 -37.86 20.57
N TYR A 462 -4.88 -38.13 20.29
CA TYR A 462 -5.35 -39.37 19.71
C TYR A 462 -6.41 -39.12 18.64
N ASP A 463 -6.13 -39.59 17.42
CA ASP A 463 -7.08 -39.59 16.31
C ASP A 463 -7.01 -40.95 15.59
N PRO A 464 -8.08 -41.77 15.66
CA PRO A 464 -8.07 -43.12 15.09
C PRO A 464 -7.93 -43.12 13.57
N ILE A 465 -8.43 -42.10 12.86
CA ILE A 465 -8.31 -41.98 11.40
C ILE A 465 -6.87 -41.67 11.01
N VAL A 466 -6.23 -40.73 11.72
CA VAL A 466 -4.82 -40.41 11.49
C VAL A 466 -3.92 -41.61 11.79
N MET A 467 -4.16 -42.31 12.90
CA MET A 467 -3.37 -43.47 13.30
C MET A 467 -3.51 -44.61 12.30
N ASN A 468 -4.74 -44.99 11.91
CA ASN A 468 -4.94 -46.04 10.91
C ASN A 468 -4.29 -45.70 9.56
N LEU A 469 -4.43 -44.45 9.10
CA LEU A 469 -3.81 -44.04 7.84
C LEU A 469 -2.28 -44.09 7.90
N LYS A 470 -1.67 -43.59 8.99
CA LYS A 470 -0.22 -43.59 9.14
C LYS A 470 0.33 -45.00 9.37
N ASP A 471 -0.22 -45.71 10.33
CA ASP A 471 0.36 -46.93 10.88
C ASP A 471 -0.01 -48.18 10.11
N ASP A 472 -1.20 -48.25 9.51
CA ASP A 472 -1.65 -49.43 8.79
C ASP A 472 -1.52 -49.27 7.27
N VAL A 473 -1.88 -48.10 6.74
CA VAL A 473 -1.93 -47.89 5.28
C VAL A 473 -0.59 -47.41 4.75
N MET A 474 -0.12 -46.25 5.21
CA MET A 474 1.12 -45.63 4.70
C MET A 474 2.34 -46.49 5.02
N LYS A 475 2.47 -46.99 6.26
CA LYS A 475 3.57 -47.91 6.61
C LYS A 475 3.55 -49.21 5.82
N SER A 476 2.38 -49.77 5.51
CA SER A 476 2.30 -51.01 4.72
C SER A 476 2.77 -50.79 3.28
N ILE A 477 2.38 -49.67 2.66
CA ILE A 477 2.85 -49.28 1.32
C ILE A 477 4.36 -49.00 1.34
N ALA A 478 4.84 -48.21 2.30
CA ALA A 478 6.25 -47.86 2.42
C ALA A 478 7.13 -49.10 2.64
N SER A 479 6.72 -50.01 3.54
CA SER A 479 7.46 -51.24 3.82
C SER A 479 7.54 -52.17 2.61
N HIS A 480 6.48 -52.22 1.79
CA HIS A 480 6.50 -52.99 0.53
C HIS A 480 7.57 -52.48 -0.45
N LEU A 481 7.86 -51.18 -0.41
CA LEU A 481 8.90 -50.54 -1.20
C LEU A 481 10.28 -50.51 -0.51
N GLY A 482 10.40 -51.05 0.70
CA GLY A 482 11.64 -51.02 1.48
C GLY A 482 11.95 -49.66 2.11
N TYR A 483 10.95 -48.80 2.29
CA TYR A 483 11.11 -47.48 2.93
C TYR A 483 10.66 -47.50 4.39
N ASP A 484 11.45 -46.89 5.28
CA ASP A 484 11.03 -46.60 6.66
C ASP A 484 10.63 -45.14 6.80
N ILE A 485 9.32 -44.90 6.86
CA ILE A 485 8.73 -43.55 7.03
C ILE A 485 8.42 -43.22 8.50
N SER A 486 8.62 -44.14 9.43
CA SER A 486 8.13 -44.04 10.81
C SER A 486 8.86 -42.96 11.62
N ILE A 487 10.11 -42.67 11.24
CA ILE A 487 10.99 -41.70 11.90
C ILE A 487 10.94 -40.30 11.29
N MET A 488 10.15 -40.11 10.23
CA MET A 488 10.09 -38.85 9.49
C MET A 488 8.97 -37.96 10.02
N ASP A 489 9.30 -36.70 10.33
CA ASP A 489 8.29 -35.66 10.50
C ASP A 489 7.64 -35.31 9.14
N ASN A 490 6.54 -34.54 9.17
CA ASN A 490 5.78 -34.19 7.96
C ASN A 490 6.66 -33.55 6.87
N GLN A 491 7.58 -32.64 7.24
CA GLN A 491 8.40 -31.91 6.29
C GLN A 491 9.48 -32.80 5.65
N LYS A 492 10.10 -33.67 6.47
CA LYS A 492 11.05 -34.68 5.99
C LYS A 492 10.38 -35.70 5.08
N LEU A 493 9.18 -36.16 5.45
CA LEU A 493 8.42 -37.12 4.65
C LEU A 493 8.06 -36.53 3.28
N GLU A 494 7.53 -35.31 3.22
CA GLU A 494 7.21 -34.64 1.96
C GLU A 494 8.45 -34.50 1.07
N THR A 495 9.57 -34.05 1.65
CA THR A 495 10.84 -33.89 0.93
C THR A 495 11.37 -35.23 0.40
N PHE A 496 11.35 -36.27 1.24
CA PHE A 496 11.76 -37.62 0.88
C PHE A 496 10.91 -38.16 -0.29
N LEU A 497 9.59 -38.10 -0.18
CA LEU A 497 8.69 -38.62 -1.21
C LEU A 497 8.86 -37.91 -2.56
N VAL A 498 9.13 -36.60 -2.56
CA VAL A 498 9.38 -35.84 -3.79
C VAL A 498 10.72 -36.21 -4.43
N ILE A 499 11.77 -36.37 -3.63
CA ILE A 499 13.10 -36.76 -4.12
C ILE A 499 13.07 -38.21 -4.61
N GLU A 500 12.47 -39.11 -3.84
CA GLU A 500 12.42 -40.53 -4.18
C GLU A 500 11.56 -40.76 -5.41
N HIS A 501 10.43 -40.07 -5.56
CA HIS A 501 9.67 -40.13 -6.80
C HIS A 501 10.53 -39.71 -8.01
N GLN A 502 11.42 -38.71 -7.88
CA GLN A 502 12.32 -38.34 -8.97
C GLN A 502 13.38 -39.41 -9.24
N ASN A 503 13.93 -40.04 -8.21
CA ASN A 503 14.90 -41.13 -8.35
C ASN A 503 14.27 -42.38 -8.96
N ALA A 504 13.06 -42.76 -8.54
CA ALA A 504 12.28 -43.84 -9.11
C ALA A 504 12.00 -43.61 -10.60
N CYS A 505 11.66 -42.37 -11.01
CA CYS A 505 11.55 -42.00 -12.43
C CYS A 505 12.85 -42.18 -13.20
N LYS A 506 14.02 -41.90 -12.59
CA LYS A 506 15.32 -42.11 -13.24
C LYS A 506 15.65 -43.59 -13.41
N ARG A 507 15.30 -44.40 -12.40
CA ARG A 507 15.51 -45.86 -12.40
C ARG A 507 14.46 -46.63 -13.20
N ASN A 508 13.44 -45.94 -13.74
CA ASN A 508 12.25 -46.55 -14.36
C ASN A 508 11.57 -47.58 -13.43
N ASP A 509 11.62 -47.34 -12.11
CA ASP A 509 11.00 -48.19 -11.10
C ASP A 509 9.52 -47.84 -10.95
N ARG A 510 8.68 -48.63 -11.62
CA ARG A 510 7.24 -48.36 -11.73
C ARG A 510 6.52 -48.47 -10.38
N ASP A 511 6.88 -49.42 -9.54
CA ASP A 511 6.22 -49.64 -8.26
C ASP A 511 6.61 -48.53 -7.27
N ALA A 512 7.88 -48.12 -7.25
CA ALA A 512 8.29 -46.96 -6.45
C ALA A 512 7.62 -45.66 -6.89
N ILE A 513 7.46 -45.42 -8.21
CA ILE A 513 6.71 -44.26 -8.72
C ILE A 513 5.27 -44.26 -8.19
N ILE A 514 4.56 -45.39 -8.33
CA ILE A 514 3.17 -45.54 -7.89
C ILE A 514 3.06 -45.34 -6.38
N GLY A 515 3.88 -46.03 -5.59
CA GLY A 515 3.77 -45.94 -4.14
C GLY A 515 4.16 -44.57 -3.60
N CYS A 516 5.15 -43.89 -4.17
CA CYS A 516 5.43 -42.49 -3.85
C CYS A 516 4.24 -41.59 -4.15
N ASP A 517 3.55 -41.80 -5.26
CA ASP A 517 2.36 -41.03 -5.64
C ASP A 517 1.18 -41.25 -4.66
N TYR A 518 0.91 -42.50 -4.27
CA TYR A 518 -0.08 -42.81 -3.22
C TYR A 518 0.31 -42.20 -1.86
N LEU A 519 1.55 -42.37 -1.42
CA LEU A 519 2.04 -41.83 -0.15
C LEU A 519 1.97 -40.30 -0.11
N GLN A 520 2.26 -39.60 -1.21
CA GLN A 520 2.10 -38.14 -1.29
C GLN A 520 0.64 -37.72 -1.14
N LYS A 521 -0.31 -38.45 -1.74
CA LYS A 521 -1.74 -38.17 -1.60
C LYS A 521 -2.25 -38.41 -0.18
N PHE A 522 -1.87 -39.53 0.44
CA PHE A 522 -2.23 -39.81 1.83
C PHE A 522 -1.61 -38.80 2.80
N HIS A 523 -0.35 -38.43 2.59
CA HIS A 523 0.29 -37.37 3.36
C HIS A 523 -0.47 -36.04 3.23
N ARG A 524 -0.86 -35.67 2.01
CA ARG A 524 -1.66 -34.45 1.78
C ARG A 524 -3.06 -34.53 2.37
N PHE A 525 -3.70 -35.69 2.36
CA PHE A 525 -4.97 -35.90 3.07
C PHE A 525 -4.80 -35.62 4.57
N LEU A 526 -3.73 -36.09 5.21
CA LEU A 526 -3.47 -35.83 6.63
C LEU A 526 -3.33 -34.34 6.91
N LEU A 527 -2.64 -33.60 6.05
CA LEU A 527 -2.51 -32.14 6.18
C LEU A 527 -3.86 -31.43 6.04
N TYR A 528 -4.73 -31.90 5.13
CA TYR A 528 -6.06 -31.33 4.95
C TYR A 528 -7.01 -31.70 6.08
N TYR A 529 -6.99 -32.94 6.54
CA TYR A 529 -7.88 -33.43 7.60
C TYR A 529 -7.61 -32.75 8.95
N ASP A 530 -6.39 -32.24 9.16
CA ASP A 530 -6.07 -31.44 10.34
C ASP A 530 -6.87 -30.13 10.39
N ASP A 531 -7.17 -29.53 9.23
CA ASP A 531 -7.73 -28.19 9.10
C ASP A 531 -9.16 -28.15 8.52
N LEU A 532 -9.61 -29.23 7.88
CA LEU A 532 -10.82 -29.25 7.04
C LEU A 532 -11.78 -30.40 7.38
N PRO A 533 -13.06 -30.26 7.03
CA PRO A 533 -14.06 -31.31 7.22
C PRO A 533 -13.67 -32.64 6.56
N LEU A 534 -13.89 -33.75 7.27
CA LEU A 534 -13.52 -35.10 6.83
C LEU A 534 -14.13 -35.46 5.47
N ASP A 535 -15.41 -35.18 5.28
CA ASP A 535 -16.14 -35.50 4.04
C ASP A 535 -15.49 -34.89 2.80
N HIS A 536 -15.04 -33.65 2.89
CA HIS A 536 -14.34 -32.94 1.82
C HIS A 536 -12.95 -33.54 1.57
N CYS A 537 -12.22 -33.85 2.63
CA CYS A 537 -10.90 -34.50 2.53
C CYS A 537 -11.01 -35.89 1.88
N MET A 538 -12.03 -36.67 2.24
CA MET A 538 -12.26 -38.01 1.68
C MET A 538 -12.66 -37.95 0.22
N LYS A 539 -13.54 -36.99 -0.14
CA LYS A 539 -13.89 -36.72 -1.54
C LYS A 539 -12.65 -36.37 -2.37
N TRP A 540 -11.84 -35.43 -1.88
CA TRP A 540 -10.60 -35.04 -2.54
C TRP A 540 -9.63 -36.22 -2.71
N LEU A 541 -9.41 -37.03 -1.67
CA LEU A 541 -8.50 -38.17 -1.74
C LEU A 541 -8.95 -39.19 -2.78
N THR A 542 -10.26 -39.48 -2.81
CA THR A 542 -10.85 -40.44 -3.76
C THR A 542 -10.72 -39.96 -5.19
N GLU A 543 -11.06 -38.69 -5.46
CA GLU A 543 -10.91 -38.07 -6.79
C GLU A 543 -9.44 -38.02 -7.23
N ALA A 544 -8.54 -37.59 -6.33
CA ALA A 544 -7.11 -37.48 -6.62
C ALA A 544 -6.50 -38.84 -6.98
N ILE A 545 -6.86 -39.91 -6.27
CA ILE A 545 -6.38 -41.25 -6.58
C ILE A 545 -6.99 -41.74 -7.89
N GLN A 546 -8.29 -41.54 -8.14
CA GLN A 546 -8.94 -41.94 -9.39
C GLN A 546 -8.27 -41.30 -10.64
N GLU A 547 -7.88 -40.03 -10.57
CA GLU A 547 -7.13 -39.34 -11.65
C GLU A 547 -5.73 -39.92 -11.90
N SER A 548 -5.21 -40.70 -10.96
CA SER A 548 -3.85 -41.26 -10.99
C SER A 548 -3.80 -42.73 -11.37
N ILE A 549 -4.95 -43.41 -11.43
CA ILE A 549 -5.02 -44.84 -11.80
C ILE A 549 -4.54 -45.01 -13.25
N PRO A 550 -3.49 -45.81 -13.50
CA PRO A 550 -3.02 -46.08 -14.86
C PRO A 550 -4.07 -46.89 -15.62
N SER A 551 -4.13 -46.74 -16.95
CA SER A 551 -5.11 -47.47 -17.78
C SER A 551 -4.97 -49.00 -17.70
N ILE A 552 -3.79 -49.49 -17.27
CA ILE A 552 -3.52 -50.90 -16.96
C ILE A 552 -2.84 -50.96 -15.57
N PRO A 553 -3.59 -51.35 -14.51
CA PRO A 553 -3.07 -51.50 -13.15
C PRO A 553 -1.99 -52.59 -13.04
N THR A 554 -0.97 -52.35 -12.21
CA THR A 554 0.00 -53.39 -11.81
C THR A 554 -0.50 -54.17 -10.59
N ILE A 555 0.18 -55.26 -10.22
CA ILE A 555 -0.10 -56.00 -8.97
C ILE A 555 0.07 -55.07 -7.75
N PHE A 556 1.11 -54.24 -7.76
CA PHE A 556 1.34 -53.26 -6.70
C PHE A 556 0.27 -52.16 -6.66
N ASP A 557 -0.21 -51.69 -7.83
CA ASP A 557 -1.34 -50.75 -7.90
C ASP A 557 -2.60 -51.35 -7.26
N GLN A 558 -2.91 -52.62 -7.57
CA GLN A 558 -4.03 -53.33 -6.93
C GLN A 558 -3.85 -53.46 -5.41
N PHE A 559 -2.63 -53.69 -4.94
CA PHE A 559 -2.31 -53.68 -3.52
C PHE A 559 -2.57 -52.30 -2.87
N CYS A 560 -2.10 -51.21 -3.49
CA CYS A 560 -2.36 -49.85 -3.02
C CYS A 560 -3.86 -49.51 -3.01
N GLN A 561 -4.60 -49.92 -4.04
CA GLN A 561 -6.05 -49.75 -4.11
C GLN A 561 -6.78 -50.53 -3.02
N LYS A 562 -6.37 -51.77 -2.73
CA LYS A 562 -6.92 -52.56 -1.62
C LYS A 562 -6.69 -51.84 -0.28
N LYS A 563 -5.49 -51.31 -0.06
CA LYS A 563 -5.15 -50.53 1.14
C LYS A 563 -5.98 -49.27 1.29
N LEU A 564 -6.26 -48.57 0.18
CA LEU A 564 -7.20 -47.45 0.18
C LEU A 564 -8.61 -47.93 0.55
N GLN A 565 -9.10 -49.02 -0.01
CA GLN A 565 -10.44 -49.52 0.29
C GLN A 565 -10.59 -49.89 1.78
N GLU A 566 -9.61 -50.60 2.35
CA GLU A 566 -9.55 -50.90 3.79
C GLU A 566 -9.64 -49.61 4.63
N PHE A 567 -8.95 -48.55 4.22
CA PHE A 567 -9.01 -47.24 4.88
C PHE A 567 -10.39 -46.59 4.76
N LEU A 568 -11.02 -46.62 3.57
CA LEU A 568 -12.35 -46.05 3.35
C LEU A 568 -13.41 -46.76 4.23
N GLU A 569 -13.33 -48.09 4.31
CA GLU A 569 -14.21 -48.92 5.15
C GLU A 569 -14.02 -48.60 6.64
N PHE A 570 -12.76 -48.44 7.08
CA PHE A 570 -12.43 -48.02 8.44
C PHE A 570 -13.03 -46.63 8.77
N VAL A 571 -12.85 -45.65 7.89
CA VAL A 571 -13.40 -44.30 8.08
C VAL A 571 -14.93 -44.33 8.14
N ALA A 572 -15.58 -45.09 7.26
CA ALA A 572 -17.03 -45.27 7.28
C ALA A 572 -17.52 -45.85 8.62
N MET A 573 -16.82 -46.84 9.16
CA MET A 573 -17.10 -47.41 10.48
C MET A 573 -16.95 -46.35 11.59
N GLN A 574 -15.87 -45.57 11.59
CA GLN A 574 -15.65 -44.52 12.60
C GLN A 574 -16.72 -43.43 12.56
N THR A 575 -17.09 -42.96 11.37
CA THR A 575 -18.14 -41.92 11.21
C THR A 575 -19.51 -42.38 11.69
N SER A 576 -19.82 -43.68 11.62
CA SER A 576 -21.05 -44.24 12.16
C SER A 576 -21.10 -44.27 13.69
N LEU A 577 -19.94 -44.26 14.36
CA LEU A 577 -19.79 -44.33 15.81
C LEU A 577 -19.67 -42.95 16.46
N SER A 578 -19.03 -41.98 15.79
CA SER A 578 -18.94 -40.58 16.23
C SER A 578 -18.41 -39.70 15.10
N VAL A 579 -19.12 -38.63 14.74
CA VAL A 579 -18.59 -37.58 13.87
C VAL A 579 -18.01 -36.48 14.75
N THR A 580 -16.71 -36.55 15.03
CA THR A 580 -16.02 -35.47 15.73
C THR A 580 -15.53 -34.44 14.71
N VAL A 581 -16.13 -33.26 14.73
CA VAL A 581 -15.61 -32.09 13.99
C VAL A 581 -14.34 -31.63 14.70
N LYS A 582 -13.28 -31.34 13.92
CA LYS A 582 -12.00 -30.89 14.47
C LYS A 582 -12.15 -29.65 15.35
N ALA A 583 -11.42 -29.64 16.47
CA ALA A 583 -11.46 -28.53 17.44
C ALA A 583 -11.17 -27.16 16.78
N LYS A 584 -10.27 -27.13 15.79
CA LYS A 584 -9.96 -25.93 15.00
C LYS A 584 -11.16 -25.38 14.22
N LEU A 585 -11.93 -26.24 13.57
CA LEU A 585 -13.13 -25.86 12.84
C LEU A 585 -14.24 -25.38 13.77
N ILE A 586 -14.43 -26.07 14.90
CA ILE A 586 -15.37 -25.64 15.94
C ILE A 586 -15.01 -24.23 16.38
N LYS A 587 -13.72 -23.98 16.67
CA LYS A 587 -13.27 -22.66 17.11
C LYS A 587 -13.48 -21.58 16.06
N LEU A 588 -13.25 -21.90 14.78
CA LEU A 588 -13.50 -20.98 13.69
C LEU A 588 -14.98 -20.57 13.64
N VAL A 589 -15.91 -21.55 13.72
CA VAL A 589 -17.35 -21.28 13.72
C VAL A 589 -17.78 -20.46 14.93
N GLU A 590 -17.31 -20.80 16.13
CA GLU A 590 -17.55 -20.01 17.36
C GLU A 590 -17.14 -18.55 17.19
N MET A 591 -15.94 -18.32 16.64
CA MET A 591 -15.40 -16.98 16.43
C MET A 591 -16.22 -16.21 15.41
N ILE A 592 -16.66 -16.84 14.31
CA ILE A 592 -17.56 -16.20 13.34
C ILE A 592 -18.88 -15.81 14.02
N ILE A 593 -19.49 -16.71 14.77
CA ILE A 593 -20.75 -16.46 15.49
C ILE A 593 -20.62 -15.31 16.50
N TYR A 594 -19.48 -15.24 17.20
CA TYR A 594 -19.20 -14.20 18.20
C TYR A 594 -18.92 -12.83 17.57
N LEU A 595 -18.17 -12.79 16.47
CA LEU A 595 -17.71 -11.53 15.85
C LEU A 595 -18.68 -10.95 14.84
N HIS A 596 -19.48 -11.79 14.17
CA HIS A 596 -20.25 -11.37 13.00
C HIS A 596 -21.58 -10.72 13.41
N THR A 597 -21.67 -9.40 13.24
CA THR A 597 -22.88 -8.61 13.47
C THR A 597 -23.60 -8.26 12.15
N PRO A 598 -24.90 -7.91 12.19
CA PRO A 598 -25.62 -7.45 11.00
C PRO A 598 -24.90 -6.23 10.38
N ASN A 599 -24.63 -6.30 9.08
CA ASN A 599 -23.86 -5.31 8.28
C ASN A 599 -22.33 -5.32 8.45
N CYS A 600 -21.78 -6.24 9.25
CA CYS A 600 -20.33 -6.39 9.31
C CYS A 600 -19.80 -7.17 8.11
N ARG A 601 -18.50 -7.05 7.87
CA ARG A 601 -17.78 -7.84 6.87
C ARG A 601 -16.61 -8.55 7.52
N GLY A 602 -16.48 -9.85 7.27
CA GLY A 602 -15.39 -10.66 7.79
C GLY A 602 -14.46 -11.16 6.68
N LEU A 603 -13.18 -11.32 7.02
CA LEU A 603 -12.19 -11.98 6.17
C LEU A 603 -11.55 -13.14 6.93
N ILE A 604 -11.46 -14.31 6.30
CA ILE A 604 -10.75 -15.49 6.79
C ILE A 604 -9.61 -15.75 5.82
N LEU A 605 -8.37 -15.74 6.30
CA LEU A 605 -7.18 -16.06 5.52
C LEU A 605 -6.76 -17.51 5.74
N VAL A 606 -6.51 -18.23 4.64
CA VAL A 606 -6.18 -19.66 4.64
C VAL A 606 -5.01 -19.94 3.70
N ARG A 607 -4.35 -21.09 3.89
CA ARG A 607 -3.10 -21.39 3.20
C ARG A 607 -3.24 -21.80 1.73
N THR A 608 -4.27 -22.57 1.38
CA THR A 608 -4.38 -23.17 0.04
C THR A 608 -5.72 -22.84 -0.62
N LYS A 609 -5.79 -23.03 -1.94
CA LYS A 609 -7.03 -22.84 -2.70
C LYS A 609 -8.08 -23.88 -2.30
N PHE A 610 -7.65 -25.11 -2.04
CA PHE A 610 -8.52 -26.15 -1.51
C PHE A 610 -9.15 -25.77 -0.17
N HIS A 611 -8.39 -25.16 0.75
CA HIS A 611 -8.97 -24.68 2.02
C HIS A 611 -10.02 -23.60 1.79
N ALA A 612 -9.74 -22.64 0.89
CA ALA A 612 -10.65 -21.53 0.63
C ALA A 612 -12.00 -22.02 0.07
N ALA A 613 -11.97 -22.92 -0.91
CA ALA A 613 -13.17 -23.49 -1.51
C ALA A 613 -13.93 -24.41 -0.52
N THR A 614 -13.22 -25.31 0.17
CA THR A 614 -13.83 -26.24 1.13
C THR A 614 -14.48 -25.52 2.31
N LEU A 615 -13.81 -24.52 2.89
CA LEU A 615 -14.40 -23.76 3.99
C LEU A 615 -15.58 -22.89 3.55
N GLU A 616 -15.60 -22.40 2.32
CA GLU A 616 -16.77 -21.67 1.81
C GLU A 616 -18.00 -22.58 1.73
N ASP A 617 -17.87 -23.78 1.17
CA ASP A 617 -18.96 -24.76 1.13
C ASP A 617 -19.40 -25.20 2.54
N PHE A 618 -18.44 -25.56 3.40
CA PHE A 618 -18.70 -25.97 4.78
C PHE A 618 -19.42 -24.90 5.59
N LEU A 619 -18.95 -23.64 5.54
CA LEU A 619 -19.53 -22.55 6.31
C LEU A 619 -20.92 -22.16 5.77
N ASN A 620 -21.14 -22.19 4.45
CA ASN A 620 -22.46 -21.92 3.87
C ASN A 620 -23.50 -23.02 4.21
N LYS A 621 -23.06 -24.24 4.54
CA LYS A 621 -23.93 -25.33 5.00
C LYS A 621 -24.18 -25.34 6.52
N ASN A 622 -23.48 -24.49 7.28
CA ASN A 622 -23.63 -24.46 8.73
C ASN A 622 -24.95 -23.78 9.15
N PRO A 623 -25.85 -24.48 9.87
CA PRO A 623 -27.20 -23.97 10.17
C PRO A 623 -27.21 -22.71 11.04
N GLU A 624 -26.26 -22.55 11.96
CA GLU A 624 -26.17 -21.36 12.81
C GLU A 624 -25.71 -20.13 12.01
N LEU A 625 -24.84 -20.31 11.02
CA LEU A 625 -24.39 -19.24 10.13
C LEU A 625 -25.51 -18.83 9.15
N ILE A 626 -26.24 -19.80 8.60
CA ILE A 626 -27.42 -19.56 7.74
C ILE A 626 -28.48 -18.76 8.51
N LYS A 627 -28.79 -19.15 9.75
CA LYS A 627 -29.76 -18.45 10.61
C LYS A 627 -29.39 -16.98 10.85
N ARG A 628 -28.09 -16.67 10.83
CA ARG A 628 -27.53 -15.31 10.97
C ARG A 628 -27.38 -14.57 9.64
N GLN A 629 -27.83 -15.15 8.52
CA GLN A 629 -27.72 -14.59 7.18
C GLN A 629 -26.26 -14.33 6.78
N ILE A 630 -25.35 -15.21 7.21
CA ILE A 630 -23.93 -15.13 6.83
C ILE A 630 -23.78 -15.85 5.49
N CYS A 631 -23.41 -15.08 4.47
CA CYS A 631 -23.19 -15.53 3.11
C CYS A 631 -21.69 -15.52 2.83
N VAL A 632 -21.11 -16.71 2.69
CA VAL A 632 -19.67 -16.90 2.51
C VAL A 632 -19.33 -16.94 1.03
N GLY A 633 -18.27 -16.27 0.62
CA GLY A 633 -17.63 -16.42 -0.69
C GLY A 633 -16.16 -16.78 -0.51
N TYR A 634 -15.50 -17.29 -1.57
CA TYR A 634 -14.07 -17.57 -1.55
C TYR A 634 -13.29 -16.79 -2.61
N LEU A 635 -12.01 -16.53 -2.33
CA LEU A 635 -11.11 -15.79 -3.21
C LEU A 635 -9.71 -16.40 -3.26
N THR A 636 -9.30 -16.90 -4.43
CA THR A 636 -7.99 -17.54 -4.66
C THR A 636 -7.23 -16.87 -5.80
N GLY A 637 -5.91 -17.04 -5.86
CA GLY A 637 -5.07 -16.53 -6.95
C GLY A 637 -5.27 -17.23 -8.31
N GLN A 638 -4.79 -16.60 -9.39
CA GLN A 638 -5.01 -16.99 -10.80
C GLN A 638 -4.13 -18.15 -11.32
N GLY A 639 -3.21 -18.69 -10.51
CA GLY A 639 -2.24 -19.71 -10.97
C GLY A 639 -2.84 -21.08 -11.29
N SER A 640 -2.33 -21.77 -12.30
CA SER A 640 -2.88 -23.02 -12.88
C SER A 640 -2.64 -24.32 -12.08
N ALA A 641 -1.96 -24.27 -10.94
CA ALA A 641 -1.51 -25.47 -10.23
C ALA A 641 -2.65 -26.33 -9.64
N GLU A 642 -3.87 -25.80 -9.52
CA GLU A 642 -5.07 -26.51 -9.06
C GLU A 642 -6.30 -25.93 -9.78
N ASN A 643 -7.29 -26.77 -10.16
CA ASN A 643 -8.54 -26.37 -10.83
C ASN A 643 -9.42 -25.38 -10.03
N LEU A 644 -8.97 -24.95 -8.85
CA LEU A 644 -9.64 -24.04 -7.91
C LEU A 644 -9.11 -22.59 -8.00
N ALA A 645 -8.39 -22.27 -9.09
CA ALA A 645 -7.93 -20.93 -9.39
C ALA A 645 -9.06 -20.08 -9.96
N LEU A 646 -9.36 -18.93 -9.35
CA LEU A 646 -10.33 -17.99 -9.91
C LEU A 646 -9.67 -17.11 -10.98
N PRO A 647 -10.21 -17.07 -12.21
CA PRO A 647 -9.84 -16.07 -13.20
C PRO A 647 -10.09 -14.64 -12.69
N GLY A 648 -9.34 -13.66 -13.19
CA GLY A 648 -9.44 -12.27 -12.72
C GLY A 648 -10.82 -11.64 -12.83
N THR A 649 -11.64 -12.07 -13.80
CA THR A 649 -13.04 -11.63 -13.94
C THR A 649 -13.91 -12.14 -12.79
N GLN A 650 -13.76 -13.41 -12.40
CA GLN A 650 -14.49 -13.99 -11.27
C GLN A 650 -14.05 -13.39 -9.93
N GLN A 651 -12.74 -13.15 -9.74
CA GLN A 651 -12.22 -12.43 -8.57
C GLN A 651 -12.89 -11.05 -8.42
N ALA A 652 -13.02 -10.30 -9.51
CA ALA A 652 -13.67 -8.99 -9.51
C ALA A 652 -15.16 -9.08 -9.16
N THR A 653 -15.86 -10.11 -9.64
CA THR A 653 -17.27 -10.38 -9.28
C THR A 653 -17.42 -10.63 -7.79
N VAL A 654 -16.64 -11.56 -7.22
CA VAL A 654 -16.70 -11.89 -5.78
C VAL A 654 -16.39 -10.67 -4.92
N LEU A 655 -15.36 -9.88 -5.28
CA LEU A 655 -15.04 -8.64 -4.57
C LEU A 655 -16.17 -7.60 -4.65
N ASN A 656 -16.86 -7.51 -5.78
CA ASN A 656 -18.00 -6.60 -5.95
C ASN A 656 -19.21 -7.05 -5.12
N GLU A 657 -19.52 -8.35 -5.11
CA GLU A 657 -20.56 -8.93 -4.24
C GLU A 657 -20.26 -8.70 -2.76
N PHE A 658 -18.98 -8.83 -2.37
CA PHE A 658 -18.52 -8.55 -1.02
C PHE A 658 -18.66 -7.08 -0.63
N ARG A 659 -18.32 -6.15 -1.55
CA ARG A 659 -18.52 -4.71 -1.34
C ARG A 659 -19.99 -4.35 -1.17
N LYS A 660 -20.87 -4.99 -1.95
CA LYS A 660 -22.33 -4.81 -1.88
C LYS A 660 -22.98 -5.48 -0.67
N GLY A 661 -22.24 -6.29 0.08
CA GLY A 661 -22.76 -7.04 1.23
C GLY A 661 -23.59 -8.27 0.86
N ILE A 662 -23.60 -8.67 -0.43
CA ILE A 662 -24.25 -9.92 -0.88
C ILE A 662 -23.53 -11.12 -0.27
N LYS A 663 -22.19 -11.08 -0.35
CA LYS A 663 -21.31 -11.91 0.49
C LYS A 663 -20.85 -11.02 1.64
N ASN A 664 -21.03 -11.46 2.89
CA ASN A 664 -20.59 -10.70 4.07
C ASN A 664 -19.41 -11.36 4.78
N LEU A 665 -19.03 -12.58 4.39
CA LEU A 665 -17.82 -13.26 4.84
C LEU A 665 -17.01 -13.73 3.62
N LEU A 666 -15.70 -13.48 3.61
CA LEU A 666 -14.80 -13.93 2.55
C LEU A 666 -13.75 -14.88 3.11
N VAL A 667 -13.57 -16.04 2.48
CA VAL A 667 -12.45 -16.96 2.74
C VAL A 667 -11.43 -16.83 1.61
N ALA A 668 -10.21 -16.40 1.91
CA ALA A 668 -9.24 -16.07 0.88
C ALA A 668 -7.84 -16.61 1.17
N THR A 669 -7.04 -16.83 0.13
CA THR A 669 -5.61 -17.07 0.31
C THR A 669 -4.84 -15.77 0.54
N ASP A 670 -3.52 -15.85 0.58
CA ASP A 670 -2.56 -14.74 0.49
C ASP A 670 -2.90 -13.65 -0.55
N VAL A 671 -3.69 -13.97 -1.59
CA VAL A 671 -4.20 -13.01 -2.58
C VAL A 671 -4.95 -11.84 -1.94
N ALA A 672 -5.57 -12.04 -0.76
CA ALA A 672 -6.25 -10.98 -0.02
C ALA A 672 -5.35 -10.25 1.00
N GLN A 673 -4.13 -10.74 1.27
CA GLN A 673 -3.15 -10.02 2.10
C GLN A 673 -2.68 -8.75 1.38
N GLU A 674 -2.22 -8.90 0.14
CA GLU A 674 -1.59 -7.82 -0.62
C GLU A 674 -2.44 -7.32 -1.79
N GLY A 675 -2.47 -6.00 -1.96
CA GLY A 675 -2.90 -5.37 -3.19
C GLY A 675 -4.37 -5.45 -3.61
N LEU A 676 -5.19 -6.40 -3.17
CA LEU A 676 -6.61 -6.40 -3.54
C LEU A 676 -7.42 -5.37 -2.73
N ASP A 677 -8.29 -4.60 -3.38
CA ASP A 677 -9.27 -3.74 -2.69
C ASP A 677 -10.40 -4.57 -2.10
N VAL A 678 -10.11 -5.14 -0.93
CA VAL A 678 -11.10 -5.77 -0.07
C VAL A 678 -11.82 -4.66 0.71
N ALA A 679 -13.16 -4.76 0.72
CA ALA A 679 -14.00 -3.85 1.50
C ALA A 679 -13.56 -3.83 2.98
N GLU A 680 -13.83 -2.73 3.68
CA GLU A 680 -13.46 -2.60 5.10
C GLU A 680 -14.08 -3.73 5.92
N CYS A 681 -13.22 -4.54 6.54
CA CYS A 681 -13.63 -5.65 7.37
C CYS A 681 -13.68 -5.22 8.85
N SER A 682 -14.67 -5.75 9.56
CA SER A 682 -14.82 -5.65 11.01
C SER A 682 -13.96 -6.67 11.74
N TYR A 683 -13.58 -7.76 11.09
CA TYR A 683 -12.60 -8.67 11.63
C TYR A 683 -11.84 -9.43 10.55
N VAL A 684 -10.62 -9.85 10.89
CA VAL A 684 -9.79 -10.75 10.09
C VAL A 684 -9.40 -11.95 10.96
N ILE A 685 -9.63 -13.16 10.46
CA ILE A 685 -9.19 -14.40 11.10
C ILE A 685 -8.15 -15.06 10.19
N ARG A 686 -6.92 -15.21 10.68
CA ARG A 686 -5.91 -16.06 10.06
C ARG A 686 -6.12 -17.48 10.57
N TYR A 687 -6.58 -18.38 9.72
CA TYR A 687 -6.89 -19.77 10.09
C TYR A 687 -5.75 -20.69 9.63
N GLU A 688 -4.94 -21.15 10.59
CA GLU A 688 -3.70 -21.90 10.35
C GLU A 688 -2.78 -21.29 9.29
N PHE A 689 -2.81 -19.96 9.23
CA PHE A 689 -2.19 -19.18 8.18
C PHE A 689 -1.22 -18.14 8.78
N VAL A 690 0.07 -18.45 8.67
CA VAL A 690 1.16 -17.56 9.08
C VAL A 690 2.13 -17.41 7.91
N SER A 691 2.23 -16.18 7.42
CA SER A 691 3.17 -15.77 6.37
C SER A 691 4.45 -15.20 7.01
N ASN A 692 5.03 -14.16 6.42
CA ASN A 692 6.05 -13.31 7.05
C ASN A 692 5.42 -12.14 7.83
N GLU A 693 6.26 -11.35 8.50
CA GLU A 693 5.89 -10.17 9.28
C GLU A 693 5.19 -9.10 8.44
N ILE A 694 5.60 -8.93 7.18
CA ILE A 694 4.96 -7.99 6.24
C ILE A 694 3.51 -8.40 5.98
N GLY A 695 3.28 -9.68 5.65
CA GLY A 695 1.94 -10.23 5.41
C GLY A 695 1.05 -10.20 6.65
N THR A 696 1.63 -10.34 7.85
CA THR A 696 0.91 -10.14 9.12
C THR A 696 0.42 -8.68 9.23
N VAL A 697 1.31 -7.69 9.05
CA VAL A 697 0.94 -6.26 9.10
C VAL A 697 -0.13 -5.91 8.05
N GLN A 698 -0.01 -6.42 6.83
CA GLN A 698 -0.96 -6.14 5.75
C GLN A 698 -2.32 -6.81 5.98
N SER A 699 -2.34 -8.04 6.50
CA SER A 699 -3.57 -8.75 6.85
C SER A 699 -4.36 -8.00 7.92
N ARG A 700 -3.67 -7.52 8.97
CA ARG A 700 -4.24 -6.65 10.01
C ARG A 700 -4.82 -5.36 9.42
N GLY A 701 -4.14 -4.80 8.42
CA GLY A 701 -4.60 -3.66 7.62
C GLY A 701 -5.94 -3.83 6.90
N ARG A 702 -6.45 -5.06 6.73
CA ARG A 702 -7.77 -5.34 6.14
C ARG A 702 -8.90 -5.17 7.15
N ALA A 703 -8.62 -5.39 8.44
CA ALA A 703 -9.48 -5.00 9.55
C ALA A 703 -9.34 -3.49 9.74
N ARG A 704 -10.29 -2.71 9.21
CA ARG A 704 -10.24 -1.23 9.26
C ARG A 704 -11.60 -0.57 9.45
N ALA A 705 -12.65 -1.36 9.67
CA ALA A 705 -13.92 -0.82 10.17
C ALA A 705 -13.77 -0.39 11.64
N ALA A 706 -14.69 0.44 12.13
CA ALA A 706 -14.69 0.85 13.53
C ALA A 706 -14.67 -0.35 14.48
N GLN A 707 -13.81 -0.30 15.51
CA GLN A 707 -13.63 -1.37 16.50
C GLN A 707 -13.26 -2.74 15.90
N SER A 708 -12.56 -2.75 14.76
CA SER A 708 -12.20 -4.00 14.11
C SER A 708 -11.22 -4.84 14.95
N LYS A 709 -11.15 -6.16 14.68
CA LYS A 709 -10.33 -7.12 15.45
C LYS A 709 -9.60 -8.11 14.55
N CYS A 710 -8.42 -8.56 14.95
CA CYS A 710 -7.63 -9.56 14.23
C CYS A 710 -7.32 -10.76 15.12
N PHE A 711 -7.43 -11.96 14.56
CA PHE A 711 -7.20 -13.21 15.28
C PHE A 711 -6.32 -14.16 14.46
N LEU A 712 -5.45 -14.90 15.13
CA LEU A 712 -4.79 -16.09 14.59
C LEU A 712 -5.37 -17.31 15.32
N ILE A 713 -5.98 -18.24 14.59
CA ILE A 713 -6.37 -19.54 15.11
C ILE A 713 -5.27 -20.53 14.69
N THR A 714 -4.60 -21.14 15.67
CA THR A 714 -3.54 -22.12 15.41
C THR A 714 -3.42 -23.15 16.54
N GLU A 715 -2.88 -24.32 16.25
CA GLU A 715 -2.51 -25.31 17.26
C GLU A 715 -1.40 -24.78 18.18
N ALA A 716 -1.53 -25.06 19.48
CA ALA A 716 -0.54 -24.72 20.50
C ALA A 716 0.81 -25.39 20.21
N LEU A 717 1.91 -24.63 20.34
CA LEU A 717 3.28 -25.12 20.09
C LEU A 717 3.53 -25.59 18.64
N SER A 718 2.63 -25.30 17.70
CA SER A 718 2.83 -25.59 16.29
C SER A 718 3.93 -24.72 15.68
N ILE A 719 4.42 -25.13 14.50
CA ILE A 719 5.36 -24.35 13.70
C ILE A 719 4.75 -22.97 13.36
N ASN A 720 3.43 -22.92 13.11
CA ASN A 720 2.73 -21.66 12.84
C ASN A 720 2.71 -20.75 14.07
N TYR A 721 2.47 -21.31 15.26
CA TYR A 721 2.56 -20.56 16.51
C TYR A 721 3.95 -19.94 16.73
N GLN A 722 5.01 -20.74 16.56
CA GLN A 722 6.39 -20.26 16.69
C GLN A 722 6.72 -19.17 15.66
N ARG A 723 6.37 -19.37 14.39
CA ARG A 723 6.57 -18.38 13.32
C ARG A 723 5.84 -17.07 13.58
N GLU A 724 4.66 -17.11 14.19
CA GLU A 724 3.94 -15.88 14.53
C GLU A 724 4.65 -15.10 15.65
N LEU A 725 5.24 -15.79 16.64
CA LEU A 725 6.05 -15.13 17.65
C LEU A 725 7.29 -14.49 17.02
N GLU A 726 8.00 -15.21 16.15
CA GLU A 726 9.13 -14.67 15.37
C GLU A 726 8.71 -13.45 14.54
N ASN A 727 7.54 -13.49 13.90
CA ASN A 727 7.03 -12.35 13.12
C ASN A 727 6.76 -11.12 14.00
N ARG A 728 6.31 -11.30 15.25
CA ARG A 728 6.12 -10.19 16.21
C ARG A 728 7.44 -9.59 16.65
N GLU A 729 8.44 -10.44 16.90
CA GLU A 729 9.80 -9.99 17.20
C GLU A 729 10.36 -9.17 16.04
N LYS A 730 10.24 -9.66 14.81
CA LYS A 730 10.65 -8.91 13.59
C LYS A 730 9.90 -7.59 13.40
N GLU A 731 8.61 -7.52 13.72
CA GLU A 731 7.86 -6.26 13.68
C GLU A 731 8.42 -5.25 14.69
N GLU A 732 8.80 -5.69 15.90
CA GLU A 732 9.44 -4.84 16.89
C GLU A 732 10.86 -4.44 16.50
N GLU A 733 11.66 -5.34 15.94
CA GLU A 733 12.98 -5.03 15.36
C GLU A 733 12.89 -3.96 14.26
N MET A 734 11.87 -4.06 13.38
CA MET A 734 11.63 -3.04 12.36
C MET A 734 11.29 -1.68 13.00
N LYS A 735 10.43 -1.66 14.03
CA LYS A 735 10.11 -0.42 14.76
C LYS A 735 11.35 0.16 15.43
N GLN A 736 12.23 -0.68 15.96
CA GLN A 736 13.52 -0.27 16.52
C GLN A 736 14.42 0.33 15.43
N ALA A 737 14.59 -0.34 14.28
CA ALA A 737 15.38 0.18 13.16
C ALA A 737 14.91 1.57 12.67
N ILE A 738 13.59 1.82 12.63
CA ILE A 738 13.05 3.14 12.30
C ILE A 738 13.38 4.18 13.38
N ASN A 739 13.47 3.79 14.65
CA ASN A 739 13.89 4.70 15.72
C ASN A 739 15.40 4.95 15.70
N ASP A 740 16.21 3.92 15.48
CA ASP A 740 17.67 4.04 15.34
C ASP A 740 18.04 4.97 14.19
N TRP A 741 17.33 4.86 13.06
CA TRP A 741 17.44 5.79 11.93
C TRP A 741 17.24 7.25 12.35
N ARG A 742 16.26 7.49 13.23
CA ARG A 742 15.96 8.85 13.73
C ARG A 742 17.04 9.35 14.67
N GLU A 743 17.50 8.50 15.58
CA GLU A 743 18.48 8.86 16.61
C GLU A 743 19.86 9.17 16.01
N ARG A 744 20.30 8.38 15.02
CA ARG A 744 21.54 8.62 14.26
C ARG A 744 21.50 9.89 13.41
N GLY A 745 20.29 10.35 13.09
CA GLY A 745 20.06 11.54 12.29
C GLY A 745 20.30 11.32 10.78
N ILE A 746 19.75 12.24 9.99
CA ILE A 746 19.70 12.12 8.53
C ILE A 746 21.10 12.05 7.88
N THR A 747 22.08 12.75 8.43
CA THR A 747 23.43 12.84 7.86
C THR A 747 24.19 11.51 7.94
N GLU A 748 24.13 10.82 9.08
CA GLU A 748 24.77 9.51 9.25
C GLU A 748 24.08 8.47 8.36
N PHE A 749 22.74 8.46 8.37
CA PHE A 749 21.97 7.54 7.54
C PHE A 749 22.29 7.69 6.05
N ARG A 750 22.35 8.93 5.55
CA ARG A 750 22.71 9.20 4.15
C ARG A 750 24.08 8.62 3.79
N LYS A 751 25.07 8.71 4.69
CA LYS A 751 26.40 8.13 4.46
C LYS A 751 26.34 6.60 4.35
N LEU A 752 25.56 5.94 5.20
CA LEU A 752 25.39 4.48 5.18
C LEU A 752 24.70 4.02 3.89
N VAL A 753 23.64 4.71 3.47
CA VAL A 753 22.94 4.41 2.21
C VAL A 753 23.86 4.59 1.02
N ILE A 754 24.61 5.69 0.94
CA ILE A 754 25.55 5.93 -0.16
C ILE A 754 26.63 4.85 -0.21
N LYS A 755 27.18 4.46 0.95
CA LYS A 755 28.17 3.38 1.01
C LYS A 755 27.62 2.06 0.47
N GLU A 756 26.41 1.68 0.88
CA GLU A 756 25.76 0.46 0.38
C GLU A 756 25.44 0.56 -1.13
N GLN A 757 25.11 1.76 -1.63
CA GLN A 757 24.94 2.01 -3.06
C GLN A 757 26.23 1.78 -3.83
N ASP A 758 27.37 2.26 -3.34
CA ASP A 758 28.67 2.03 -3.98
C ASP A 758 28.96 0.53 -4.11
N GLU A 759 28.71 -0.26 -3.04
CA GLU A 759 28.86 -1.72 -3.05
C GLU A 759 27.92 -2.40 -4.07
N LEU A 760 26.64 -1.98 -4.11
CA LEU A 760 25.66 -2.46 -5.10
C LEU A 760 26.09 -2.17 -6.54
N ILE A 761 26.65 -0.98 -6.77
CA ILE A 761 27.11 -0.54 -8.09
C ILE A 761 28.31 -1.36 -8.55
N GLU A 762 29.28 -1.61 -7.67
CA GLU A 762 30.42 -2.48 -7.96
C GLU A 762 29.97 -3.88 -8.39
N ASP A 763 28.99 -4.45 -7.68
CA ASP A 763 28.44 -5.76 -8.03
C ASP A 763 27.69 -5.76 -9.36
N LEU A 764 27.03 -4.66 -9.73
CA LEU A 764 26.44 -4.51 -11.07
C LEU A 764 27.51 -4.54 -12.16
N PHE A 765 28.63 -3.84 -11.97
CA PHE A 765 29.73 -3.87 -12.92
C PHE A 765 30.36 -5.26 -13.07
N LYS A 766 30.58 -5.98 -11.96
CA LYS A 766 31.10 -7.36 -11.98
C LYS A 766 30.17 -8.29 -12.77
N ASN A 767 28.86 -8.18 -12.54
CA ASN A 767 27.86 -8.98 -13.24
C ASN A 767 27.80 -8.64 -14.74
N ASP A 768 27.90 -7.36 -15.12
CA ASP A 768 27.92 -6.94 -16.53
C ASP A 768 29.17 -7.44 -17.26
N MET A 769 30.34 -7.45 -16.60
CA MET A 769 31.57 -8.05 -17.15
C MET A 769 31.43 -9.56 -17.36
N GLN A 770 30.74 -10.26 -16.47
CA GLN A 770 30.48 -11.70 -16.59
C GLN A 770 29.39 -12.03 -17.62
N GLN A 771 28.44 -11.11 -17.86
CA GLN A 771 27.34 -11.27 -18.82
C GLN A 771 27.65 -10.72 -20.22
N THR A 772 28.78 -10.03 -20.42
CA THR A 772 29.23 -9.67 -21.77
C THR A 772 29.59 -10.98 -22.47
N PRO A 773 28.87 -11.41 -23.53
CA PRO A 773 29.19 -12.65 -24.21
C PRO A 773 30.52 -12.44 -24.94
N SER A 774 31.61 -12.87 -24.31
CA SER A 774 32.78 -13.23 -25.07
C SER A 774 32.31 -14.29 -26.07
N LYS A 775 32.55 -14.06 -27.37
CA LYS A 775 32.17 -14.94 -28.49
C LYS A 775 32.75 -16.38 -28.39
N LEU A 776 33.33 -16.76 -27.25
CA LEU A 776 34.00 -18.03 -27.00
C LEU A 776 33.19 -19.07 -26.20
N SER A 777 31.99 -18.77 -25.65
CA SER A 777 31.27 -19.71 -24.78
C SER A 777 29.97 -20.31 -25.37
N LEU A 778 29.76 -20.22 -26.70
CA LEU A 778 28.62 -20.84 -27.38
C LEU A 778 28.90 -22.28 -27.88
N SER A 779 30.12 -22.79 -27.75
CA SER A 779 30.51 -24.06 -28.38
C SER A 779 30.32 -25.33 -27.53
N ASN A 780 30.03 -25.23 -26.23
CA ASN A 780 30.08 -26.39 -25.33
C ASN A 780 28.81 -26.61 -24.46
N GLN A 781 27.61 -26.22 -24.94
CA GLN A 781 26.35 -26.60 -24.27
C GLN A 781 25.65 -27.72 -25.04
N GLU A 782 25.74 -28.94 -24.53
CA GLU A 782 25.06 -30.10 -25.12
C GLU A 782 23.54 -29.94 -25.02
N THR A 783 22.89 -29.70 -26.15
CA THR A 783 21.45 -29.81 -26.29
C THR A 783 21.01 -31.25 -26.06
N ALA A 784 19.91 -31.46 -25.35
CA ALA A 784 19.34 -32.79 -25.17
C ALA A 784 19.13 -33.47 -26.54
N LYS A 785 19.59 -34.71 -26.66
CA LYS A 785 19.44 -35.51 -27.88
C LYS A 785 17.97 -35.88 -28.09
N GLU A 786 17.34 -36.34 -27.01
CA GLU A 786 15.97 -36.85 -27.02
C GLU A 786 15.18 -36.33 -25.81
N ILE A 787 13.90 -36.08 -26.04
CA ILE A 787 12.92 -35.66 -25.06
C ILE A 787 11.86 -36.75 -24.95
N HIS A 788 11.65 -37.25 -23.74
CA HIS A 788 10.72 -38.33 -23.44
C HIS A 788 9.61 -37.85 -22.50
N CYS A 789 8.48 -38.56 -22.52
CA CYS A 789 7.44 -38.40 -21.52
C CYS A 789 7.96 -38.87 -20.17
N ARG A 790 7.90 -38.02 -19.15
CA ARG A 790 8.35 -38.36 -17.79
C ARG A 790 7.63 -39.56 -17.18
N PHE A 791 6.40 -39.83 -17.59
CA PHE A 791 5.51 -40.78 -16.91
C PHE A 791 5.50 -42.18 -17.53
N CYS A 792 5.79 -42.31 -18.82
CA CYS A 792 5.79 -43.60 -19.52
C CYS A 792 7.00 -43.82 -20.43
N ASP A 793 7.95 -42.90 -20.41
CA ASP A 793 9.22 -42.96 -21.14
C ASP A 793 9.10 -43.00 -22.67
N ILE A 794 7.90 -42.78 -23.23
CA ILE A 794 7.74 -42.71 -24.69
C ILE A 794 8.51 -41.52 -25.24
N HIS A 795 9.27 -41.75 -26.32
CA HIS A 795 9.97 -40.70 -27.04
C HIS A 795 8.96 -39.70 -27.61
N LEU A 796 9.19 -38.40 -27.38
CA LEU A 796 8.32 -37.31 -27.81
C LEU A 796 8.90 -36.55 -29.00
N CYS A 797 10.10 -36.01 -28.87
CA CYS A 797 10.77 -35.23 -29.91
C CYS A 797 12.27 -35.14 -29.65
N LYS A 798 13.04 -34.65 -30.62
CA LYS A 798 14.45 -34.30 -30.41
C LYS A 798 14.58 -32.98 -29.66
N GLY A 799 15.59 -32.82 -28.82
CA GLY A 799 15.80 -31.54 -28.12
C GLY A 799 16.12 -30.38 -29.08
N SER A 800 16.69 -30.68 -30.26
CA SER A 800 16.86 -29.72 -31.37
C SER A 800 15.55 -29.20 -31.97
N SER A 801 14.41 -29.83 -31.66
CA SER A 801 13.08 -29.42 -32.10
C SER A 801 12.38 -28.46 -31.12
N LEU A 802 13.05 -28.06 -30.05
CA LEU A 802 12.53 -27.07 -29.10
C LEU A 802 12.95 -25.66 -29.50
N ARG A 803 12.03 -24.70 -29.40
CA ARG A 803 12.25 -23.28 -29.67
C ARG A 803 11.77 -22.40 -28.54
N LEU A 804 12.43 -21.28 -28.27
CA LEU A 804 12.06 -20.33 -27.23
C LEU A 804 11.29 -19.15 -27.82
N GLN A 805 10.08 -18.91 -27.33
CA GLN A 805 9.28 -17.73 -27.64
C GLN A 805 8.96 -16.96 -26.35
N GLY A 806 9.69 -15.88 -26.10
CA GLY A 806 9.62 -15.17 -24.81
C GLY A 806 10.12 -16.07 -23.68
N THR A 807 9.22 -16.48 -22.78
CA THR A 807 9.51 -17.42 -21.68
C THR A 807 8.95 -18.83 -21.92
N THR A 808 8.27 -19.04 -23.05
CA THR A 808 7.59 -20.30 -23.37
C THR A 808 8.45 -21.11 -24.33
N VAL A 809 8.59 -22.41 -24.07
CA VAL A 809 9.31 -23.33 -24.97
C VAL A 809 8.31 -24.13 -25.78
N ILE A 810 8.50 -24.13 -27.09
CA ILE A 810 7.58 -24.67 -28.10
C ILE A 810 8.26 -25.80 -28.84
N CYS A 811 7.55 -26.92 -28.97
CA CYS A 811 7.96 -27.99 -29.86
C CYS A 811 7.54 -27.64 -31.30
N VAL A 812 8.52 -27.56 -32.20
CA VAL A 812 8.30 -27.34 -33.64
C VAL A 812 8.51 -28.61 -34.46
N ASP A 813 8.59 -29.77 -33.81
CA ASP A 813 8.74 -31.06 -34.49
C ASP A 813 7.45 -31.40 -35.27
N PRO A 814 7.49 -31.52 -36.62
CA PRO A 814 6.29 -31.84 -37.41
C PRO A 814 5.73 -33.22 -37.08
N THR A 815 6.55 -34.13 -36.57
CA THR A 815 6.09 -35.46 -36.16
C THR A 815 5.30 -35.36 -34.85
N PHE A 816 5.67 -34.46 -33.95
CA PHE A 816 4.95 -34.23 -32.69
C PHE A 816 3.51 -33.78 -32.92
N GLU A 817 3.27 -32.95 -33.93
CA GLU A 817 1.92 -32.55 -34.38
C GLU A 817 1.07 -33.74 -34.84
N GLN A 818 1.67 -34.77 -35.44
CA GLN A 818 0.96 -35.98 -35.87
C GLN A 818 0.59 -36.90 -34.68
N PHE A 819 1.30 -36.79 -33.56
CA PHE A 819 1.13 -37.66 -32.38
C PHE A 819 0.16 -37.10 -31.33
N VAL A 820 0.01 -35.78 -31.25
CA VAL A 820 -0.90 -35.11 -30.33
C VAL A 820 -2.22 -34.83 -31.07
N LYS A 821 -3.37 -35.24 -30.52
CA LYS A 821 -4.69 -35.03 -31.17
C LYS A 821 -4.80 -33.60 -31.71
N PRO A 822 -5.32 -33.38 -32.95
CA PRO A 822 -5.46 -32.05 -33.50
C PRO A 822 -6.35 -31.21 -32.57
N PRO A 823 -5.90 -30.03 -32.13
CA PRO A 823 -6.63 -29.24 -31.17
C PRO A 823 -7.95 -28.75 -31.77
N LYS A 824 -9.05 -28.87 -31.02
CA LYS A 824 -10.35 -28.34 -31.42
C LYS A 824 -10.54 -26.88 -31.00
N ALA A 825 -9.71 -26.37 -30.08
CA ALA A 825 -9.73 -25.00 -29.59
C ALA A 825 -8.36 -24.55 -29.03
N LEU A 826 -8.20 -23.22 -28.85
CA LEU A 826 -7.06 -22.63 -28.14
C LEU A 826 -7.05 -23.00 -26.65
N ALA A 827 -5.85 -23.10 -26.06
CA ALA A 827 -5.63 -23.49 -24.67
C ALA A 827 -6.04 -24.94 -24.32
N GLU A 828 -6.22 -25.80 -25.33
CA GLU A 828 -6.35 -27.24 -25.10
C GLU A 828 -5.05 -27.86 -24.56
N LYS A 829 -5.21 -28.88 -23.72
CA LYS A 829 -4.10 -29.62 -23.12
C LYS A 829 -3.42 -30.50 -24.17
N VAL A 830 -2.10 -30.41 -24.24
CA VAL A 830 -1.26 -31.37 -24.96
C VAL A 830 -1.07 -32.56 -24.04
N VAL A 831 -1.50 -33.75 -24.45
CA VAL A 831 -1.41 -34.99 -23.66
C VAL A 831 -0.45 -35.98 -24.30
N CYS A 832 0.08 -36.87 -23.47
CA CYS A 832 0.98 -37.93 -23.89
C CYS A 832 0.31 -38.83 -24.94
N PRO A 833 0.97 -39.13 -26.08
CA PRO A 833 0.39 -39.91 -27.17
C PRO A 833 0.18 -41.38 -26.80
N ASN A 834 0.94 -41.90 -25.84
CA ASN A 834 0.68 -43.22 -25.27
C ASN A 834 -0.70 -43.22 -24.57
N LYS A 835 -1.68 -43.91 -25.16
CA LYS A 835 -3.06 -44.01 -24.66
C LYS A 835 -3.14 -44.54 -23.22
N ALA A 836 -2.20 -45.38 -22.80
CA ALA A 836 -2.15 -45.90 -21.44
C ALA A 836 -1.59 -44.90 -20.41
N CYS A 837 -0.91 -43.85 -20.88
CA CYS A 837 -0.33 -42.80 -20.02
C CYS A 837 -1.24 -41.57 -19.96
N HIS A 838 -1.58 -40.99 -21.12
CA HIS A 838 -2.50 -39.86 -21.28
C HIS A 838 -2.24 -38.61 -20.38
N LYS A 839 -1.07 -38.53 -19.73
CA LYS A 839 -0.70 -37.41 -18.84
C LYS A 839 -0.45 -36.13 -19.63
N GLU A 840 -0.70 -34.99 -19.00
CA GLU A 840 -0.52 -33.66 -19.59
C GLU A 840 0.97 -33.32 -19.78
N LEU A 841 1.33 -32.98 -21.02
CA LEU A 841 2.68 -32.58 -21.45
C LEU A 841 2.82 -31.07 -21.61
N GLY A 842 1.73 -30.34 -21.81
CA GLY A 842 1.79 -28.95 -22.24
C GLY A 842 0.43 -28.34 -22.59
N THR A 843 0.44 -27.19 -23.24
CA THR A 843 -0.76 -26.46 -23.69
C THR A 843 -0.59 -25.96 -25.13
N VAL A 844 -1.67 -25.89 -25.88
CA VAL A 844 -1.67 -25.33 -27.24
C VAL A 844 -1.79 -23.80 -27.19
N ILE A 845 -0.89 -23.10 -27.88
CA ILE A 845 -0.84 -21.63 -27.99
C ILE A 845 -0.94 -21.17 -29.45
N LEU A 846 -1.34 -19.91 -29.67
CA LEU A 846 -1.36 -19.28 -30.99
C LEU A 846 -0.02 -18.59 -31.29
N LEU A 847 0.57 -18.91 -32.43
CA LEU A 847 1.74 -18.20 -32.97
C LEU A 847 1.31 -17.02 -33.84
N SER A 848 2.26 -16.12 -34.15
CA SER A 848 2.08 -14.84 -34.86
C SER A 848 1.52 -14.92 -36.30
N ARG A 849 1.12 -16.12 -36.77
CA ARG A 849 0.49 -16.39 -38.06
C ARG A 849 -0.76 -17.27 -37.98
N ASN A 850 -1.42 -17.33 -36.82
CA ASN A 850 -2.55 -18.23 -36.55
C ASN A 850 -2.22 -19.74 -36.64
N ALA A 851 -0.94 -20.12 -36.60
CA ALA A 851 -0.53 -21.52 -36.49
C ALA A 851 -0.57 -21.98 -35.02
N PRO A 852 -1.00 -23.23 -34.73
CA PRO A 852 -0.91 -23.79 -33.39
C PRO A 852 0.56 -24.07 -33.03
N GLY A 853 0.96 -23.66 -31.83
CA GLY A 853 2.24 -24.00 -31.21
C GLY A 853 2.02 -24.88 -29.99
N TYR A 854 2.87 -25.89 -29.80
CA TYR A 854 2.79 -26.83 -28.68
C TYR A 854 3.75 -26.40 -27.57
N ALA A 855 3.24 -25.64 -26.60
CA ALA A 855 4.03 -25.20 -25.45
C ALA A 855 4.18 -26.35 -24.44
N LEU A 856 5.41 -26.78 -24.15
CA LEU A 856 5.65 -27.92 -23.25
C LEU A 856 5.95 -27.50 -21.81
N HIS A 857 5.41 -28.27 -20.86
CA HIS A 857 5.74 -28.17 -19.44
C HIS A 857 6.98 -28.99 -19.14
N ILE A 858 8.08 -28.33 -18.77
CA ILE A 858 9.35 -29.01 -18.49
C ILE A 858 9.25 -30.12 -17.42
N THR A 859 8.34 -29.96 -16.46
CA THR A 859 8.10 -30.92 -15.39
C THR A 859 7.49 -32.24 -15.87
N SER A 860 6.90 -32.26 -17.07
CA SER A 860 6.32 -33.44 -17.71
C SER A 860 7.30 -34.17 -18.64
N LEU A 861 8.53 -33.64 -18.79
CA LEU A 861 9.54 -34.12 -19.73
C LEU A 861 10.73 -34.76 -19.02
N LYS A 862 11.37 -35.68 -19.74
CA LYS A 862 12.60 -36.37 -19.36
C LYS A 862 13.63 -36.13 -20.47
N PHE A 863 14.82 -35.68 -20.11
CA PHE A 863 15.84 -35.20 -21.05
C PHE A 863 17.01 -36.18 -21.10
N LEU A 864 17.32 -36.72 -22.28
CA LEU A 864 18.53 -37.51 -22.51
C LEU A 864 19.60 -36.61 -23.14
N VAL A 865 20.74 -36.45 -22.46
CA VAL A 865 21.83 -35.55 -22.85
C VAL A 865 23.06 -36.39 -23.19
N GLY A 866 23.62 -36.22 -24.39
CA GLY A 866 24.81 -36.95 -24.83
C GLY A 866 24.62 -38.48 -24.88
N ASP A 867 25.68 -39.20 -24.45
CA ASP A 867 25.71 -40.65 -24.25
C ASP A 867 25.47 -41.04 -22.77
N GLU A 868 24.98 -40.10 -21.94
CA GLU A 868 24.64 -40.40 -20.54
C GLU A 868 23.44 -41.37 -20.50
N GLU A 869 23.61 -42.55 -19.89
CA GLU A 869 22.51 -43.50 -19.63
C GLU A 869 21.47 -42.90 -18.66
N THR A 870 21.85 -41.89 -17.87
CA THR A 870 20.99 -41.31 -16.84
C THR A 870 20.21 -40.09 -17.35
N PRO A 871 18.88 -40.15 -17.33
CA PRO A 871 18.03 -39.04 -17.76
C PRO A 871 18.03 -37.87 -16.77
N ARG A 872 18.02 -36.64 -17.29
CA ARG A 872 17.92 -35.40 -16.51
C ARG A 872 16.47 -34.91 -16.43
N LEU A 873 16.08 -34.41 -15.26
CA LEU A 873 14.78 -33.84 -14.97
C LEU A 873 14.95 -32.41 -14.45
N PHE A 874 14.09 -31.50 -14.89
CA PHE A 874 14.18 -30.09 -14.52
C PHE A 874 12.83 -29.58 -14.00
N LYS A 875 12.87 -28.62 -13.07
CA LYS A 875 11.65 -27.98 -12.52
C LYS A 875 11.27 -26.71 -13.27
N LYS A 876 12.24 -26.03 -13.89
CA LYS A 876 12.04 -24.79 -14.65
C LYS A 876 12.91 -24.78 -15.90
N TRP A 877 12.44 -24.18 -16.99
CA TRP A 877 13.22 -24.00 -18.23
C TRP A 877 14.52 -23.25 -18.00
N SER A 878 14.60 -22.36 -17.01
CA SER A 878 15.85 -21.67 -16.62
C SER A 878 16.93 -22.60 -16.04
N GLN A 879 16.58 -23.83 -15.64
CA GLN A 879 17.54 -24.84 -15.15
C GLN A 879 18.06 -25.73 -16.28
N TYR A 880 17.43 -25.68 -17.46
CA TYR A 880 17.89 -26.40 -18.62
C TYR A 880 19.06 -25.62 -19.24
N HIS A 881 20.24 -26.23 -19.20
CA HIS A 881 21.47 -25.62 -19.70
C HIS A 881 21.75 -25.92 -21.18
N GLY A 882 20.84 -26.61 -21.86
CA GLY A 882 20.94 -26.83 -23.31
C GLY A 882 20.50 -25.59 -24.07
N TYR A 883 21.14 -25.33 -25.21
CA TYR A 883 20.79 -24.21 -26.07
C TYR A 883 19.36 -24.37 -26.64
N LEU A 884 18.55 -23.32 -26.53
CA LEU A 884 17.23 -23.24 -27.15
C LEU A 884 17.25 -22.12 -28.17
N GLU A 885 17.08 -22.47 -29.45
CA GLU A 885 16.98 -21.47 -30.51
C GLU A 885 15.71 -20.62 -30.34
N PRO A 886 15.75 -19.29 -30.59
CA PRO A 886 14.55 -18.47 -30.69
C PRO A 886 13.59 -19.00 -31.77
N LEU A 887 12.28 -18.93 -31.50
CA LEU A 887 11.22 -19.33 -32.44
C LEU A 887 11.18 -18.46 -33.71
#